data_AF-A0A2H0VQ37-F1
#
_entry.id   AF-A0A2H0VQ37-F1
#
_cell.length_a   1.000
_cell.length_b   1.000
_cell.length_c   1.000
_cell.angle_alpha   90.00
_cell.angle_beta   90.00
_cell.angle_gamma   90.00
#
_symmetry.space_group_name_H-M   'P 1'
#
loop_
_entity.id
_entity.type
_entity.pdbx_description
1 polymer ?
#
loop_
_entity_poly.entity_id
_entity_poly.type
_entity_poly.pdbx_seq_one_letter_code
_entity_poly.pdbx_strand_id
1 'polypeptide(L)'
;MEQSGKEQDIIHIHEALENLSSIAELDVNSEKMVGVVKNHKFVLSDEESSYKTVHWLTPETAEEVIENVKQTFKTILEYLKNIYENEGFDWENPNNRKGLQAVMTLSGEAANKLDAYIDNLNTPFEIPRITESKQFTDLQEFYTKNLSQKMDLKLSGDSAWSEDWSENENILAVDTEKKGLKDFETVRRDKEYELFYLRNEYGHPFFNSSLLRNIKLVCDFDEMVDVSIEDDPLLKIRTMQDRDLHGVAQQILMGCESLTKEFFKLARGKTQEVFQYVHRAIMALMLTSNPKNLIQNTLGKSSLLYFNDFQTFLKKALNSKEYKRWLSYPPKDSDKAASVTLKLVHLLILIFFTRKESVKEEVIGLIHYLIEKGNEIKPQKKAKVYSQTIWNEFLVNDDNIRTLLKCYPNGPLFKVLDIIRSDEASEKEIAFDPIHQENYPYSIYNLNSKKKSYSFIRLPCPTRQSMIKSASIIEEFQNLVRNFSSQEKTYLIFNFQDRSSWKDIARVDALEKFSRQAEISQALKVYTLTKDSDFYYQTDIYFNMTKAEEFMQAFHTQLVGEQENGFYFGMIKKKENFFEKLEHLISFVHDVFFDKVDSLDRKMRLDFIEIFYHLFYLEMMEYHEPSYVSFVCKDAVDTSNATNASFYAFINLVKTGKLEKKEKDILLWLYYRPALLVRERSITPARLNRTLSFLDYVDMTLKEKKRKKLLEKYPLLNENDITS
;
A
#
# COMPACT_ATOMS: atom_id res chain seq x y z
N MET A 1 -25.50 -37.21 30.81
CA MET A 1 -24.71 -37.73 29.68
C MET A 1 -25.35 -37.21 28.41
N GLU A 2 -24.89 -36.06 27.94
CA GLU A 2 -25.19 -35.53 26.61
C GLU A 2 -23.83 -35.32 25.93
N GLN A 3 -23.62 -36.00 24.82
CA GLN A 3 -22.44 -35.83 23.98
C GLN A 3 -22.58 -34.49 23.25
N SER A 4 -21.72 -33.52 23.60
CA SER A 4 -21.50 -32.35 22.74
C SER A 4 -20.73 -32.82 21.50
N GLY A 5 -21.38 -32.79 20.33
CA GLY A 5 -20.68 -32.90 19.06
C GLY A 5 -19.68 -31.74 18.95
N LYS A 6 -18.39 -32.04 18.85
CA LYS A 6 -17.40 -31.08 18.37
C LYS A 6 -17.72 -30.83 16.89
N GLU A 7 -18.13 -29.61 16.54
CA GLU A 7 -18.00 -29.14 15.15
C GLU A 7 -16.54 -29.34 14.74
N GLN A 8 -16.29 -30.14 13.70
CA GLN A 8 -14.97 -30.22 13.07
C GLN A 8 -14.81 -28.95 12.24
N ASP A 9 -13.94 -28.04 12.67
CA ASP A 9 -13.52 -26.89 11.87
C ASP A 9 -12.88 -27.39 10.56
N ILE A 10 -13.38 -26.92 9.43
CA ILE A 10 -12.95 -27.34 8.08
C ILE A 10 -11.77 -26.48 7.64
N ILE A 11 -10.61 -27.10 7.37
CA ILE A 11 -9.46 -26.44 6.75
C ILE A 11 -9.80 -26.17 5.28
N HIS A 12 -9.60 -24.93 4.81
CA HIS A 12 -9.77 -24.60 3.39
C HIS A 12 -8.50 -24.89 2.58
N ILE A 13 -8.61 -25.11 1.26
CA ILE A 13 -7.46 -25.47 0.40
C ILE A 13 -6.30 -24.46 0.50
N HIS A 14 -6.58 -23.17 0.65
CA HIS A 14 -5.55 -22.15 0.80
C HIS A 14 -4.78 -22.28 2.12
N GLU A 15 -5.47 -22.58 3.22
CA GLU A 15 -4.85 -22.87 4.53
C GLU A 15 -4.03 -24.15 4.46
N ALA A 16 -4.51 -25.16 3.72
CA ALA A 16 -3.78 -26.39 3.50
C ALA A 16 -2.47 -26.16 2.73
N LEU A 17 -2.48 -25.35 1.67
CA LEU A 17 -1.28 -25.00 0.91
C LEU A 17 -0.30 -24.15 1.72
N GLU A 18 -0.80 -23.19 2.51
CA GLU A 18 0.02 -22.42 3.44
C GLU A 18 0.69 -23.32 4.48
N ASN A 19 -0.07 -24.25 5.08
CA ASN A 19 0.45 -25.22 6.04
C ASN A 19 1.58 -26.07 5.44
N LEU A 20 1.38 -26.60 4.22
CA LEU A 20 2.43 -27.36 3.53
C LEU A 20 3.65 -26.49 3.22
N SER A 21 3.45 -25.25 2.80
CA SER A 21 4.54 -24.32 2.53
C SER A 21 5.38 -24.04 3.77
N SER A 22 4.74 -23.76 4.91
CA SER A 22 5.44 -23.53 6.19
C SER A 22 6.26 -24.75 6.61
N ILE A 23 5.74 -25.96 6.39
CA ILE A 23 6.46 -27.20 6.69
C ILE A 23 7.60 -27.43 5.68
N ALA A 24 7.36 -27.16 4.39
CA ALA A 24 8.38 -27.28 3.34
C ALA A 24 9.54 -26.28 3.50
N GLU A 25 9.37 -25.21 4.29
CA GLU A 25 10.42 -24.25 4.62
C GLU A 25 11.24 -24.61 5.85
N LEU A 26 10.91 -25.71 6.54
CA LEU A 26 11.65 -26.16 7.72
C LEU A 26 13.13 -26.37 7.42
N ASP A 27 13.97 -25.77 8.26
CA ASP A 27 15.38 -26.10 8.35
C ASP A 27 15.55 -27.16 9.44
N VAL A 28 15.70 -28.41 8.99
CA VAL A 28 15.81 -29.62 9.80
C VAL A 28 17.05 -29.62 10.70
N ASN A 29 18.04 -28.78 10.40
CA ASN A 29 19.28 -28.63 11.19
C ASN A 29 19.24 -27.46 12.19
N SER A 30 18.19 -26.64 12.16
CA SER A 30 18.04 -25.50 13.05
C SER A 30 17.35 -25.89 14.36
N GLU A 31 17.65 -25.22 15.48
CA GLU A 31 16.95 -25.41 16.77
C GLU A 31 15.49 -24.91 16.77
N LYS A 32 14.94 -24.57 15.61
CA LYS A 32 13.60 -23.99 15.49
C LYS A 32 12.53 -25.01 15.82
N MET A 33 11.52 -24.60 16.59
CA MET A 33 10.37 -25.43 16.92
C MET A 33 9.22 -25.18 15.94
N VAL A 34 8.62 -26.26 15.43
CA VAL A 34 7.34 -26.23 14.69
C VAL A 34 6.23 -26.15 15.71
N GLY A 35 5.17 -25.37 15.52
CA GLY A 35 3.99 -25.40 16.38
C GLY A 35 2.70 -25.20 15.61
N VAL A 36 1.56 -25.54 16.22
CA VAL A 36 0.23 -25.30 15.65
C VAL A 36 -0.58 -24.40 16.56
N VAL A 37 -1.19 -23.36 15.99
CA VAL A 37 -2.14 -22.48 16.69
C VAL A 37 -3.53 -23.12 16.65
N LYS A 38 -4.37 -22.86 17.67
CA LYS A 38 -5.77 -23.35 17.82
C LYS A 38 -6.70 -23.28 16.59
N ASN A 39 -6.28 -22.63 15.51
CA ASN A 39 -6.97 -22.56 14.22
C ASN A 39 -6.23 -23.33 13.10
N HIS A 40 -5.56 -24.45 13.42
CA HIS A 40 -4.92 -25.38 12.47
C HIS A 40 -3.79 -24.78 11.60
N LYS A 41 -3.20 -23.64 12.01
CA LYS A 41 -2.09 -22.97 11.29
C LYS A 41 -0.74 -23.33 11.89
N PHE A 42 0.21 -23.76 11.05
CA PHE A 42 1.61 -23.99 11.45
C PHE A 42 2.37 -22.67 11.63
N VAL A 43 3.18 -22.59 12.68
CA VAL A 43 4.05 -21.44 13.02
C VAL A 43 5.44 -21.93 13.40
N LEU A 44 6.46 -21.12 13.08
CA LEU A 44 7.84 -21.36 13.50
C LEU A 44 8.18 -20.51 14.74
N SER A 45 9.14 -20.96 15.56
CA SER A 45 9.50 -20.32 16.84
C SER A 45 9.97 -18.85 16.75
N ASP A 46 10.30 -18.35 15.56
CA ASP A 46 10.70 -16.97 15.27
C ASP A 46 9.57 -16.05 14.78
N GLU A 47 8.34 -16.55 14.66
CA GLU A 47 7.16 -15.76 14.27
C GLU A 47 6.47 -15.11 15.49
N GLU A 48 6.24 -13.79 15.46
CA GLU A 48 5.44 -13.08 16.48
C GLU A 48 3.98 -13.54 16.46
N SER A 49 3.62 -14.51 17.29
CA SER A 49 2.25 -15.00 17.44
C SER A 49 1.51 -14.26 18.56
N SER A 50 0.48 -13.48 18.20
CA SER A 50 -0.36 -12.74 19.18
C SER A 50 -1.39 -13.60 19.94
N TYR A 51 -1.32 -14.93 19.81
CA TYR A 51 -2.34 -15.86 20.28
C TYR A 51 -1.95 -16.55 21.60
N LYS A 52 -2.93 -16.77 22.48
CA LYS A 52 -2.72 -17.26 23.85
C LYS A 52 -2.36 -18.75 24.00
N THR A 53 -2.31 -19.55 22.93
CA THR A 53 -1.92 -20.97 22.99
C THR A 53 -1.36 -21.45 21.64
N VAL A 54 -0.06 -21.71 21.57
CA VAL A 54 0.64 -22.41 20.48
C VAL A 54 1.03 -23.80 20.98
N HIS A 55 0.68 -24.83 20.23
CA HIS A 55 1.03 -26.23 20.49
C HIS A 55 2.31 -26.55 19.72
N TRP A 56 3.47 -26.23 20.31
CA TRP A 56 4.78 -26.60 19.75
C TRP A 56 4.90 -28.11 19.63
N LEU A 57 5.52 -28.62 18.59
CA LEU A 57 5.79 -30.02 18.33
C LEU A 57 6.81 -30.53 19.37
N THR A 58 6.28 -30.98 20.50
CA THR A 58 7.00 -31.66 21.57
C THR A 58 6.42 -33.06 21.73
N PRO A 59 7.08 -33.98 22.47
CA PRO A 59 6.54 -35.32 22.70
C PRO A 59 5.12 -35.35 23.26
N GLU A 60 4.71 -34.30 23.99
CA GLU A 60 3.42 -34.21 24.67
C GLU A 60 2.29 -33.69 23.77
N THR A 61 2.64 -33.07 22.64
CA THR A 61 1.73 -32.37 21.70
C THR A 61 1.87 -32.88 20.26
N ALA A 62 2.78 -33.82 20.02
CA ALA A 62 3.08 -34.37 18.69
C ALA A 62 1.85 -34.92 17.98
N GLU A 63 0.96 -35.57 18.71
CA GLU A 63 -0.28 -36.13 18.17
C GLU A 63 -1.18 -35.05 17.55
N GLU A 64 -1.29 -33.88 18.20
CA GLU A 64 -2.12 -32.76 17.73
C GLU A 64 -1.52 -32.11 16.47
N VAL A 65 -0.20 -31.89 16.46
CA VAL A 65 0.51 -31.33 15.31
C VAL A 65 0.42 -32.27 14.10
N ILE A 66 0.63 -33.58 14.31
CA ILE A 66 0.54 -34.61 13.27
C ILE A 66 -0.88 -34.73 12.71
N GLU A 67 -1.90 -34.64 13.55
CA GLU A 67 -3.29 -34.71 13.09
C GLU A 67 -3.66 -33.50 12.21
N ASN A 68 -3.13 -32.32 12.51
CA ASN A 68 -3.28 -31.13 11.66
C ASN A 68 -2.64 -31.30 10.27
N VAL A 69 -1.47 -31.96 10.19
CA VAL A 69 -0.81 -32.27 8.91
C VAL A 69 -1.63 -33.29 8.12
N LYS A 70 -2.14 -34.33 8.77
CA LYS A 70 -3.02 -35.32 8.13
C LYS A 70 -4.29 -34.67 7.59
N GLN A 71 -4.89 -33.75 8.34
CA GLN A 71 -6.06 -33.00 7.90
C GLN A 71 -5.74 -32.06 6.72
N THR A 72 -4.53 -31.50 6.67
CA THR A 72 -4.02 -30.73 5.53
C THR A 72 -3.94 -31.60 4.26
N PHE A 73 -3.35 -32.79 4.32
CA PHE A 73 -3.31 -33.71 3.17
C PHE A 73 -4.69 -34.19 2.75
N LYS A 74 -5.58 -34.47 3.70
CA LYS A 74 -6.97 -34.86 3.42
C LYS A 74 -7.72 -33.77 2.64
N THR A 75 -7.55 -32.52 3.05
CA THR A 75 -8.15 -31.35 2.39
C THR A 75 -7.66 -31.23 0.94
N ILE A 76 -6.36 -31.45 0.70
CA ILE A 76 -5.79 -31.45 -0.65
C ILE A 76 -6.32 -32.62 -1.48
N LEU A 77 -6.46 -33.81 -0.90
CA LEU A 77 -7.02 -34.97 -1.58
C LEU A 77 -8.48 -34.73 -2.00
N GLU A 78 -9.32 -34.19 -1.11
CA GLU A 78 -10.70 -33.84 -1.42
C GLU A 78 -10.78 -32.79 -2.53
N TYR A 79 -9.89 -31.80 -2.50
CA TYR A 79 -9.76 -30.82 -3.57
C TYR A 79 -9.38 -31.45 -4.92
N LEU A 80 -8.37 -32.31 -4.95
CA LEU A 80 -7.95 -33.01 -6.17
C LEU A 80 -9.06 -33.91 -6.74
N LYS A 81 -9.89 -34.53 -5.88
CA LYS A 81 -11.08 -35.27 -6.30
C LYS A 81 -12.11 -34.35 -6.95
N ASN A 82 -12.39 -33.21 -6.35
CA ASN A 82 -13.33 -32.22 -6.90
C ASN A 82 -12.86 -31.71 -8.28
N ILE A 83 -11.56 -31.47 -8.47
CA ILE A 83 -11.00 -31.14 -9.79
C ILE A 83 -11.17 -32.29 -10.77
N TYR A 84 -10.87 -33.52 -10.35
CA TYR A 84 -10.96 -34.69 -11.21
C TYR A 84 -12.38 -34.93 -11.74
N GLU A 85 -13.38 -34.68 -10.89
CA GLU A 85 -14.82 -34.82 -11.15
C GLU A 85 -15.42 -33.61 -11.90
N ASN A 86 -14.72 -32.47 -11.96
CA ASN A 86 -15.21 -31.28 -12.64
C ASN A 86 -15.09 -31.41 -14.17
N GLU A 87 -16.24 -31.53 -14.84
CA GLU A 87 -16.34 -31.64 -16.31
C GLU A 87 -15.85 -30.38 -17.04
N GLY A 88 -15.82 -29.22 -16.37
CA GLY A 88 -15.34 -27.95 -16.93
C GLY A 88 -13.82 -27.72 -16.81
N PHE A 89 -13.08 -28.64 -16.17
CA PHE A 89 -11.64 -28.48 -16.00
C PHE A 89 -10.87 -28.74 -17.30
N ASP A 90 -10.11 -27.75 -17.77
CA ASP A 90 -9.27 -27.88 -18.97
C ASP A 90 -7.98 -28.66 -18.65
N TRP A 91 -8.00 -29.95 -18.99
CA TRP A 91 -6.87 -30.86 -18.85
C TRP A 91 -5.77 -30.61 -19.88
N GLU A 92 -6.01 -29.88 -20.96
CA GLU A 92 -5.02 -29.57 -22.00
C GLU A 92 -4.19 -28.32 -21.66
N ASN A 93 -4.67 -27.48 -20.75
CA ASN A 93 -3.97 -26.26 -20.35
C ASN A 93 -2.64 -26.58 -19.62
N PRO A 94 -1.48 -26.11 -20.14
CA PRO A 94 -0.17 -26.39 -19.55
C PRO A 94 0.04 -25.72 -18.19
N ASN A 95 -0.59 -24.58 -17.91
CA ASN A 95 -0.57 -23.98 -16.57
C ASN A 95 -1.32 -24.88 -15.58
N ASN A 96 -2.41 -25.50 -16.06
CA ASN A 96 -3.22 -26.33 -15.19
C ASN A 96 -2.48 -27.58 -14.71
N ARG A 97 -1.77 -28.22 -15.62
CA ARG A 97 -0.91 -29.38 -15.32
C ARG A 97 0.22 -29.01 -14.37
N LYS A 98 0.86 -27.85 -14.58
CA LYS A 98 1.97 -27.35 -13.74
C LYS A 98 1.52 -27.04 -12.31
N GLY A 99 0.34 -26.44 -12.13
CA GLY A 99 -0.25 -26.21 -10.82
C GLY A 99 -0.39 -27.52 -10.05
N LEU A 100 -1.14 -28.49 -10.61
CA LEU A 100 -1.39 -29.79 -9.96
C LEU A 100 -0.11 -30.54 -9.59
N GLN A 101 0.90 -30.53 -10.48
CA GLN A 101 2.21 -31.11 -10.21
C GLN A 101 2.88 -30.46 -9.00
N ALA A 102 2.87 -29.13 -8.95
CA ALA A 102 3.59 -28.41 -7.90
C ALA A 102 2.93 -28.52 -6.52
N VAL A 103 1.60 -28.71 -6.43
CA VAL A 103 0.95 -29.07 -5.14
C VAL A 103 1.40 -30.42 -4.64
N MET A 104 1.57 -31.39 -5.54
CA MET A 104 2.08 -32.70 -5.15
C MET A 104 3.55 -32.65 -4.76
N THR A 105 4.36 -31.87 -5.47
CA THR A 105 5.77 -31.63 -5.10
C THR A 105 5.85 -30.98 -3.71
N LEU A 106 5.06 -29.93 -3.46
CA LEU A 106 5.01 -29.27 -2.16
C LEU A 106 4.55 -30.22 -1.05
N SER A 107 3.56 -31.06 -1.33
CA SER A 107 3.06 -32.09 -0.40
C SER A 107 4.15 -33.10 -0.04
N GLY A 108 4.93 -33.55 -1.04
CA GLY A 108 6.04 -34.48 -0.83
C GLY A 108 7.21 -33.85 -0.07
N GLU A 109 7.60 -32.62 -0.43
CA GLU A 109 8.65 -31.86 0.28
C GLU A 109 8.29 -31.65 1.75
N ALA A 110 7.05 -31.24 2.03
CA ALA A 110 6.56 -31.03 3.39
C ALA A 110 6.56 -32.33 4.21
N ALA A 111 6.06 -33.43 3.65
CA ALA A 111 6.05 -34.73 4.33
C ALA A 111 7.48 -35.20 4.67
N ASN A 112 8.39 -35.12 3.71
CA ASN A 112 9.78 -35.55 3.89
C ASN A 112 10.53 -34.68 4.91
N LYS A 113 10.33 -33.36 4.89
CA LYS A 113 10.96 -32.45 5.86
C LYS A 113 10.45 -32.65 7.27
N LEU A 114 9.15 -32.92 7.42
CA LEU A 114 8.58 -33.17 8.74
C LEU A 114 9.06 -34.51 9.32
N ASP A 115 9.18 -35.55 8.49
CA ASP A 115 9.78 -36.82 8.92
C ASP A 115 11.24 -36.64 9.33
N ALA A 116 12.03 -35.91 8.54
CA ALA A 116 13.42 -35.62 8.88
C ALA A 116 13.55 -34.78 10.16
N TYR A 117 12.60 -33.87 10.42
CA TYR A 117 12.53 -33.11 11.66
C TYR A 117 12.15 -33.99 12.85
N ILE A 118 11.17 -34.89 12.70
CA ILE A 118 10.77 -35.87 13.72
C ILE A 118 11.94 -36.80 14.07
N ASP A 119 12.67 -37.29 13.07
CA ASP A 119 13.84 -38.15 13.26
C ASP A 119 14.97 -37.44 14.06
N ASN A 120 15.06 -36.10 13.97
CA ASN A 120 16.03 -35.29 14.71
C ASN A 120 15.59 -34.91 16.13
N LEU A 121 14.31 -35.11 16.49
CA LEU A 121 13.83 -34.90 17.84
C LEU A 121 14.34 -36.06 18.73
N ASN A 122 15.36 -35.80 19.56
CA ASN A 122 15.89 -36.75 20.55
C ASN A 122 14.82 -37.09 21.62
N THR A 123 13.85 -37.93 21.28
CA THR A 123 12.70 -38.26 22.11
C THR A 123 12.66 -39.76 22.43
N PRO A 124 12.25 -40.14 23.65
CA PRO A 124 12.16 -41.55 24.04
C PRO A 124 10.90 -42.26 23.53
N PHE A 125 10.07 -41.60 22.72
CA PHE A 125 8.80 -42.11 22.19
C PHE A 125 8.86 -42.15 20.66
N GLU A 126 8.31 -43.21 20.07
CA GLU A 126 8.28 -43.39 18.62
C GLU A 126 7.13 -42.56 18.04
N ILE A 127 7.47 -41.44 17.40
CA ILE A 127 6.50 -40.59 16.70
C ILE A 127 6.29 -41.16 15.29
N PRO A 128 5.04 -41.43 14.87
CA PRO A 128 4.79 -42.04 13.57
C PRO A 128 5.15 -41.11 12.41
N ARG A 129 5.77 -41.69 11.37
CA ARG A 129 6.13 -40.98 10.14
C ARG A 129 4.90 -40.54 9.36
N ILE A 130 4.96 -39.31 8.86
CA ILE A 130 3.93 -38.66 8.06
C ILE A 130 3.87 -39.26 6.67
N THR A 131 5.00 -39.63 6.07
CA THR A 131 5.05 -40.32 4.77
C THR A 131 4.35 -41.69 4.80
N GLU A 132 4.25 -42.33 5.96
CA GLU A 132 3.55 -43.60 6.15
C GLU A 132 2.07 -43.42 6.52
N SER A 133 1.62 -42.18 6.72
CA SER A 133 0.23 -41.92 7.08
C SER A 133 -0.73 -42.27 5.95
N LYS A 134 -1.91 -42.79 6.31
CA LYS A 134 -2.96 -43.13 5.34
C LYS A 134 -3.36 -41.93 4.49
N GLN A 135 -3.45 -40.74 5.08
CA GLN A 135 -3.89 -39.52 4.39
C GLN A 135 -2.90 -39.10 3.29
N PHE A 136 -1.59 -39.23 3.54
CA PHE A 136 -0.56 -38.91 2.56
C PHE A 136 -0.46 -40.00 1.47
N THR A 137 -0.54 -41.27 1.84
CA THR A 137 -0.52 -42.38 0.87
C THR A 137 -1.76 -42.39 -0.02
N ASP A 138 -2.96 -42.14 0.54
CA ASP A 138 -4.19 -41.97 -0.23
C ASP A 138 -4.09 -40.78 -1.22
N LEU A 139 -3.43 -39.68 -0.83
CA LEU A 139 -3.17 -38.52 -1.68
C LEU A 139 -2.23 -38.87 -2.85
N GLN A 140 -1.10 -39.51 -2.57
CA GLN A 140 -0.13 -39.95 -3.57
C GLN A 140 -0.75 -40.98 -4.54
N GLU A 141 -1.49 -41.95 -4.03
CA GLU A 141 -2.16 -42.95 -4.83
C GLU A 141 -3.20 -42.33 -5.75
N PHE A 142 -4.04 -41.41 -5.24
CA PHE A 142 -5.05 -40.73 -6.04
C PHE A 142 -4.40 -39.94 -7.19
N TYR A 143 -3.35 -39.18 -6.90
CA TYR A 143 -2.64 -38.43 -7.92
C TYR A 143 -2.02 -39.35 -8.98
N THR A 144 -1.36 -40.43 -8.56
CA THR A 144 -0.61 -41.34 -9.46
C THR A 144 -1.52 -42.25 -10.27
N LYS A 145 -2.67 -42.66 -9.73
CA LYS A 145 -3.61 -43.55 -10.42
C LYS A 145 -4.60 -42.78 -11.29
N ASN A 146 -5.04 -41.60 -10.85
CA ASN A 146 -6.16 -40.90 -11.51
C ASN A 146 -5.71 -39.65 -12.27
N LEU A 147 -4.82 -38.83 -11.70
CA LEU A 147 -4.45 -37.53 -12.28
C LEU A 147 -3.29 -37.63 -13.28
N SER A 148 -2.19 -38.31 -12.93
CA SER A 148 -1.02 -38.44 -13.83
C SER A 148 -1.35 -39.21 -15.11
N GLN A 149 -2.24 -40.22 -15.02
CA GLN A 149 -2.74 -40.97 -16.17
C GLN A 149 -3.61 -40.11 -17.09
N LYS A 150 -4.43 -39.21 -16.52
CA LYS A 150 -5.31 -38.30 -17.27
C LYS A 150 -4.52 -37.14 -17.92
N MET A 151 -3.35 -36.80 -17.39
CA MET A 151 -2.43 -35.78 -17.93
C MET A 151 -1.39 -36.35 -18.92
N ASP A 152 -1.41 -37.65 -19.20
CA ASP A 152 -0.46 -38.39 -20.05
C ASP A 152 1.02 -38.20 -19.65
N LEU A 153 1.27 -38.12 -18.34
CA LEU A 153 2.62 -37.97 -17.78
C LEU A 153 3.23 -39.34 -17.49
N LYS A 154 4.15 -39.79 -18.35
CA LYS A 154 5.03 -40.93 -18.03
C LYS A 154 6.05 -40.50 -16.97
N LEU A 155 5.72 -40.68 -15.71
CA LEU A 155 6.67 -40.53 -14.61
C LEU A 155 7.56 -41.77 -14.54
N SER A 156 8.80 -41.64 -14.99
CA SER A 156 9.84 -42.65 -14.82
C SER A 156 10.74 -42.28 -13.63
N GLY A 157 10.55 -42.98 -12.50
CA GLY A 157 11.52 -43.10 -11.41
C GLY A 157 11.56 -41.96 -10.38
N ASP A 158 11.78 -42.34 -9.13
CA ASP A 158 11.84 -41.50 -7.90
C ASP A 158 12.95 -40.43 -7.88
N SER A 159 13.59 -40.14 -9.01
CA SER A 159 14.70 -39.18 -9.12
C SER A 159 14.55 -38.14 -10.23
N ALA A 160 13.45 -38.15 -11.01
CA ALA A 160 13.22 -37.18 -12.08
C ALA A 160 12.49 -35.89 -11.62
N TRP A 161 12.00 -35.86 -10.37
CA TRP A 161 11.17 -34.77 -9.86
C TRP A 161 11.94 -33.48 -9.56
N SER A 162 13.26 -33.57 -9.37
CA SER A 162 14.13 -32.44 -9.08
C SER A 162 14.81 -31.85 -10.32
N GLU A 163 15.03 -32.63 -11.39
CA GLU A 163 15.96 -32.24 -12.46
C GLU A 163 15.45 -31.05 -13.30
N ASP A 164 14.16 -31.01 -13.68
CA ASP A 164 13.59 -29.93 -14.51
C ASP A 164 13.49 -28.56 -13.79
N TRP A 165 13.66 -28.52 -12.46
CA TRP A 165 13.67 -27.28 -11.67
C TRP A 165 15.00 -26.99 -10.98
N SER A 166 15.87 -27.99 -10.84
CA SER A 166 17.22 -27.87 -10.23
C SER A 166 18.25 -27.19 -11.14
N GLU A 167 18.02 -27.13 -12.46
CA GLU A 167 18.96 -26.46 -13.38
C GLU A 167 19.09 -24.93 -13.13
N ASN A 168 18.25 -24.34 -12.27
CA ASN A 168 18.40 -22.96 -11.80
C ASN A 168 18.65 -22.82 -10.28
N GLU A 169 18.80 -23.92 -9.53
CA GLU A 169 19.04 -23.87 -8.07
C GLU A 169 20.45 -23.40 -7.70
N ASN A 170 21.40 -23.44 -8.63
CA ASN A 170 22.80 -23.08 -8.37
C ASN A 170 23.14 -21.58 -8.44
N ILE A 171 22.16 -20.66 -8.53
CA ILE A 171 22.47 -19.21 -8.63
C ILE A 171 21.98 -18.36 -7.43
N LEU A 172 21.12 -18.83 -6.53
CA LEU A 172 20.52 -17.94 -5.52
C LEU A 172 20.39 -18.49 -4.09
N ALA A 173 21.23 -19.43 -3.68
CA ALA A 173 21.40 -19.74 -2.26
C ALA A 173 22.40 -18.76 -1.62
N VAL A 174 21.94 -17.54 -1.29
CA VAL A 174 22.69 -16.61 -0.43
C VAL A 174 21.93 -16.41 0.88
N ASP A 175 22.67 -16.71 1.94
CA ASP A 175 22.40 -16.54 3.36
C ASP A 175 21.60 -15.24 3.68
N THR A 176 20.27 -15.36 3.77
CA THR A 176 19.35 -14.28 4.16
C THR A 176 19.02 -14.38 5.64
N GLU A 177 20.04 -14.52 6.50
CA GLU A 177 19.88 -14.55 7.96
C GLU A 177 19.58 -13.19 8.59
N LYS A 178 19.44 -12.11 7.82
CA LYS A 178 18.95 -10.82 8.34
C LYS A 178 17.95 -10.16 7.39
N LYS A 179 16.66 -10.21 7.76
CA LYS A 179 15.57 -9.34 7.26
C LYS A 179 15.15 -9.49 5.77
N GLY A 180 14.92 -10.71 5.28
CA GLY A 180 14.22 -10.95 4.01
C GLY A 180 12.70 -11.15 4.19
N LEU A 181 11.91 -10.88 3.16
CA LEU A 181 10.54 -11.41 3.00
C LEU A 181 10.63 -12.93 2.91
N LYS A 182 10.29 -13.61 4.00
CA LYS A 182 10.19 -15.08 4.07
C LYS A 182 8.74 -15.55 4.15
N ASP A 183 7.86 -14.70 4.65
CA ASP A 183 6.48 -15.05 4.98
C ASP A 183 5.50 -14.66 3.85
N PHE A 184 4.83 -15.68 3.30
CA PHE A 184 3.74 -15.52 2.33
C PHE A 184 2.59 -14.66 2.86
N GLU A 185 2.29 -14.73 4.16
CA GLU A 185 1.22 -13.95 4.78
C GLU A 185 1.51 -12.46 4.87
N THR A 186 2.78 -12.10 5.00
CA THR A 186 3.21 -10.70 4.90
C THR A 186 2.84 -10.13 3.53
N VAL A 187 3.02 -10.90 2.46
CA VAL A 187 2.64 -10.49 1.09
C VAL A 187 1.13 -10.47 0.90
N ARG A 188 0.42 -11.50 1.37
CA ARG A 188 -1.06 -11.59 1.31
C ARG A 188 -1.72 -10.43 2.06
N ARG A 189 -1.13 -9.98 3.16
CA ARG A 189 -1.59 -8.81 3.96
C ARG A 189 -1.13 -7.47 3.39
N ASP A 190 -0.50 -7.46 2.22
CA ASP A 190 0.04 -6.27 1.56
C ASP A 190 1.05 -5.49 2.42
N LYS A 191 1.82 -6.19 3.26
CA LYS A 191 2.86 -5.61 4.09
C LYS A 191 4.19 -5.72 3.37
N GLU A 192 4.99 -4.66 3.45
CA GLU A 192 6.39 -4.64 2.98
C GLU A 192 6.58 -4.98 1.49
N TYR A 193 5.53 -4.85 0.68
CA TYR A 193 5.55 -5.18 -0.74
C TYR A 193 6.58 -4.36 -1.54
N GLU A 194 7.02 -3.20 -1.02
CA GLU A 194 8.09 -2.40 -1.62
C GLU A 194 9.40 -3.17 -1.72
N LEU A 195 9.62 -4.17 -0.85
CA LEU A 195 10.83 -4.98 -0.83
C LEU A 195 10.98 -5.85 -2.08
N PHE A 196 9.89 -6.11 -2.82
CA PHE A 196 9.97 -6.73 -4.16
C PHE A 196 10.63 -5.83 -5.21
N TYR A 197 10.65 -4.52 -4.97
CA TYR A 197 11.27 -3.54 -5.87
C TYR A 197 12.64 -3.07 -5.41
N LEU A 198 13.11 -3.53 -4.24
CA LEU A 198 14.33 -3.06 -3.61
C LEU A 198 15.37 -4.16 -3.54
N ARG A 199 16.63 -3.75 -3.63
CA ARG A 199 17.80 -4.58 -3.38
C ARG A 199 18.45 -4.16 -2.07
N ASN A 200 19.03 -5.14 -1.38
CA ASN A 200 19.77 -4.93 -0.15
C ASN A 200 21.10 -4.22 -0.42
N GLU A 201 21.90 -4.01 0.62
CA GLU A 201 23.19 -3.29 0.52
C GLU A 201 24.21 -3.96 -0.41
N TYR A 202 24.06 -5.27 -0.65
CA TYR A 202 24.91 -6.09 -1.48
C TYR A 202 24.36 -6.27 -2.91
N GLY A 203 23.18 -5.69 -3.22
CA GLY A 203 22.54 -5.79 -4.53
C GLY A 203 21.61 -7.00 -4.71
N HIS A 204 21.41 -7.80 -3.67
CA HIS A 204 20.52 -8.97 -3.71
C HIS A 204 19.06 -8.58 -3.40
N PRO A 205 18.06 -9.30 -3.95
CA PRO A 205 16.65 -9.09 -3.62
C PRO A 205 16.36 -9.44 -2.15
N PHE A 206 15.25 -8.91 -1.62
CA PHE A 206 14.78 -9.20 -0.26
C PHE A 206 13.90 -10.45 -0.15
N PHE A 207 13.59 -11.13 -1.24
CA PHE A 207 12.77 -12.35 -1.27
C PHE A 207 13.62 -13.53 -1.76
N ASN A 208 13.22 -14.75 -1.38
CA ASN A 208 13.81 -15.99 -1.86
C ASN A 208 12.96 -16.63 -2.98
N SER A 209 13.51 -17.64 -3.65
CA SER A 209 12.81 -18.40 -4.71
C SER A 209 11.59 -19.15 -4.17
N SER A 210 11.64 -19.64 -2.93
CA SER A 210 10.52 -20.34 -2.28
C SER A 210 9.26 -19.46 -2.18
N LEU A 211 9.41 -18.21 -1.73
CA LEU A 211 8.31 -17.26 -1.64
C LEU A 211 7.71 -16.97 -3.03
N LEU A 212 8.54 -16.79 -4.06
CA LEU A 212 8.07 -16.62 -5.44
C LEU A 212 7.29 -17.84 -5.92
N ARG A 213 7.78 -19.05 -5.63
CA ARG A 213 7.11 -20.31 -5.95
C ARG A 213 5.73 -20.35 -5.31
N ASN A 214 5.62 -20.02 -4.03
CA ASN A 214 4.36 -20.04 -3.29
C ASN A 214 3.34 -19.02 -3.83
N ILE A 215 3.80 -17.79 -4.14
CA ILE A 215 2.95 -16.76 -4.75
C ILE A 215 2.43 -17.22 -6.12
N LYS A 216 3.32 -17.76 -6.96
CA LYS A 216 2.94 -18.26 -8.29
C LYS A 216 1.94 -19.40 -8.19
N LEU A 217 2.18 -20.35 -7.27
CA LEU A 217 1.26 -21.45 -7.03
C LEU A 217 -0.12 -20.94 -6.66
N VAL A 218 -0.24 -20.14 -5.60
CA VAL A 218 -1.56 -19.70 -5.11
C VAL A 218 -2.34 -18.96 -6.20
N CYS A 219 -1.69 -18.14 -7.02
CA CYS A 219 -2.39 -17.41 -8.07
C CYS A 219 -2.73 -18.27 -9.30
N ASP A 220 -1.83 -19.16 -9.73
CA ASP A 220 -2.10 -20.11 -10.83
C ASP A 220 -3.24 -21.08 -10.45
N PHE A 221 -3.40 -21.39 -9.15
CA PHE A 221 -4.53 -22.16 -8.62
C PHE A 221 -5.83 -21.38 -8.52
N ASP A 222 -5.77 -20.08 -8.22
CA ASP A 222 -6.96 -19.23 -8.16
C ASP A 222 -7.57 -19.03 -9.56
N GLU A 223 -6.74 -18.93 -10.61
CA GLU A 223 -7.18 -18.95 -12.01
C GLU A 223 -7.93 -20.26 -12.39
N MET A 224 -7.70 -21.37 -11.67
CA MET A 224 -8.42 -22.63 -11.90
C MET A 224 -9.78 -22.72 -11.18
N VAL A 225 -9.99 -21.92 -10.13
CA VAL A 225 -11.22 -21.94 -9.32
C VAL A 225 -12.21 -20.92 -9.92
N ASP A 226 -12.59 -21.17 -11.17
CA ASP A 226 -13.42 -20.28 -12.01
C ASP A 226 -14.92 -20.30 -11.61
N VAL A 227 -15.25 -20.58 -10.35
CA VAL A 227 -16.63 -20.88 -9.91
C VAL A 227 -17.34 -19.68 -9.25
N SER A 228 -16.71 -18.50 -9.10
CA SER A 228 -17.37 -17.32 -8.53
C SER A 228 -16.97 -15.96 -9.14
N ILE A 229 -16.45 -15.93 -10.36
CA ILE A 229 -15.83 -14.72 -10.95
C ILE A 229 -16.85 -13.69 -11.48
N GLU A 230 -18.10 -14.09 -11.80
CA GLU A 230 -19.07 -13.15 -12.40
C GLU A 230 -19.44 -11.94 -11.51
N ASP A 231 -19.24 -12.04 -10.18
CA ASP A 231 -19.58 -11.00 -9.21
C ASP A 231 -18.38 -10.32 -8.53
N ASP A 232 -17.13 -10.58 -8.95
CA ASP A 232 -15.95 -9.97 -8.33
C ASP A 232 -15.94 -8.43 -8.56
N PRO A 233 -16.10 -7.61 -7.50
CA PRO A 233 -16.09 -6.16 -7.63
C PRO A 233 -14.72 -5.61 -8.08
N LEU A 234 -13.63 -6.35 -7.87
CA LEU A 234 -12.27 -5.92 -8.20
C LEU A 234 -12.00 -5.93 -9.71
N LEU A 235 -12.69 -6.78 -10.49
CA LEU A 235 -12.58 -6.79 -11.96
C LEU A 235 -12.94 -5.44 -12.59
N LYS A 236 -13.82 -4.66 -11.93
CA LYS A 236 -14.24 -3.33 -12.40
C LYS A 236 -13.16 -2.27 -12.19
N ILE A 237 -12.21 -2.48 -11.27
CA ILE A 237 -11.19 -1.48 -10.91
C ILE A 237 -10.35 -1.09 -12.11
N ARG A 238 -9.87 -2.07 -12.88
CA ARG A 238 -9.04 -1.80 -14.07
C ARG A 238 -9.80 -1.01 -15.13
N THR A 239 -11.10 -1.28 -15.29
CA THR A 239 -11.98 -0.51 -16.18
C THR A 239 -12.15 0.93 -15.68
N MET A 240 -12.35 1.13 -14.37
CA MET A 240 -12.47 2.46 -13.77
C MET A 240 -11.17 3.27 -13.92
N GLN A 241 -10.02 2.64 -13.68
CA GLN A 241 -8.71 3.26 -13.90
C GLN A 241 -8.52 3.68 -15.36
N ASP A 242 -8.86 2.80 -16.31
CA ASP A 242 -8.75 3.10 -17.74
C ASP A 242 -9.63 4.30 -18.15
N ARG A 243 -10.87 4.37 -17.64
CA ARG A 243 -11.77 5.53 -17.82
C ARG A 243 -11.26 6.80 -17.15
N ASP A 244 -10.68 6.69 -15.96
CA ASP A 244 -10.07 7.83 -15.28
C ASP A 244 -8.97 8.43 -16.14
N LEU A 245 -8.04 7.59 -16.61
CA LEU A 245 -6.91 8.02 -17.43
C LEU A 245 -7.35 8.58 -18.78
N HIS A 246 -8.42 8.04 -19.37
CA HIS A 246 -9.06 8.62 -20.53
C HIS A 246 -9.53 10.07 -20.27
N GLY A 247 -10.29 10.30 -19.20
CA GLY A 247 -10.77 11.65 -18.84
C GLY A 247 -9.63 12.59 -18.44
N VAL A 248 -8.63 12.08 -17.73
CA VAL A 248 -7.41 12.82 -17.38
C VAL A 248 -6.64 13.27 -18.63
N ALA A 249 -6.49 12.40 -19.63
CA ALA A 249 -5.80 12.76 -20.87
C ALA A 249 -6.54 13.89 -21.60
N GLN A 250 -7.88 13.89 -21.59
CA GLN A 250 -8.68 15.00 -22.12
C GLN A 250 -8.41 16.30 -21.35
N GLN A 251 -8.40 16.25 -20.01
CA GLN A 251 -8.09 17.42 -19.18
C GLN A 251 -6.69 17.99 -19.49
N ILE A 252 -5.68 17.13 -19.63
CA ILE A 252 -4.30 17.54 -19.97
C ILE A 252 -4.27 18.21 -21.34
N LEU A 253 -4.85 17.57 -22.37
CA LEU A 253 -4.86 18.10 -23.74
C LEU A 253 -5.60 19.43 -23.85
N MET A 254 -6.74 19.57 -23.18
CA MET A 254 -7.49 20.82 -23.12
C MET A 254 -6.68 21.92 -22.42
N GLY A 255 -6.03 21.60 -21.31
CA GLY A 255 -5.22 22.56 -20.56
C GLY A 255 -3.97 23.04 -21.29
N CYS A 256 -3.45 22.27 -22.26
CA CYS A 256 -2.25 22.61 -23.03
C CYS A 256 -2.50 22.85 -24.53
N GLU A 257 -3.76 23.02 -24.97
CA GLU A 257 -4.14 23.07 -26.38
C GLU A 257 -3.36 24.12 -27.19
N SER A 258 -3.25 25.34 -26.65
CA SER A 258 -2.58 26.47 -27.31
C SER A 258 -1.08 26.20 -27.53
N LEU A 259 -0.37 25.75 -26.50
CA LEU A 259 1.05 25.42 -26.56
C LEU A 259 1.31 24.18 -27.42
N THR A 260 0.40 23.20 -27.39
CA THR A 260 0.48 22.01 -28.25
C THR A 260 0.39 22.38 -29.73
N LYS A 261 -0.55 23.26 -30.11
CA LYS A 261 -0.68 23.77 -31.49
C LYS A 261 0.59 24.51 -31.93
N GLU A 262 1.13 25.37 -31.06
CA GLU A 262 2.36 26.11 -31.35
C GLU A 262 3.58 25.19 -31.46
N PHE A 263 3.69 24.20 -30.57
CA PHE A 263 4.73 23.18 -30.59
C PHE A 263 4.77 22.45 -31.92
N PHE A 264 3.63 21.90 -32.40
CA PHE A 264 3.61 21.18 -33.68
C PHE A 264 3.97 22.06 -34.88
N LYS A 265 3.66 23.37 -34.82
CA LYS A 265 4.06 24.33 -35.87
C LYS A 265 5.57 24.57 -35.89
N LEU A 266 6.21 24.67 -34.71
CA LEU A 266 7.62 25.08 -34.58
C LEU A 266 8.60 23.90 -34.51
N ALA A 267 8.18 22.76 -33.97
CA ALA A 267 9.00 21.57 -33.80
C ALA A 267 9.05 20.69 -35.06
N ARG A 268 8.29 21.02 -36.11
CA ARG A 268 8.29 20.26 -37.35
C ARG A 268 9.69 20.23 -37.98
N GLY A 269 10.19 19.02 -38.25
CA GLY A 269 11.51 18.80 -38.85
C GLY A 269 12.69 18.95 -37.88
N LYS A 270 12.44 19.19 -36.58
CA LYS A 270 13.49 19.16 -35.56
C LYS A 270 13.89 17.72 -35.26
N THR A 271 15.19 17.45 -35.22
CA THR A 271 15.75 16.10 -35.03
C THR A 271 16.17 15.82 -33.59
N GLN A 272 16.26 16.83 -32.73
CA GLN A 272 16.68 16.64 -31.34
C GLN A 272 15.70 15.75 -30.57
N GLU A 273 16.24 14.90 -29.69
CA GLU A 273 15.47 13.85 -29.00
C GLU A 273 14.31 14.41 -28.18
N VAL A 274 14.52 15.55 -27.51
CA VAL A 274 13.49 16.21 -26.70
C VAL A 274 12.23 16.51 -27.51
N PHE A 275 12.34 16.99 -28.75
CA PHE A 275 11.17 17.27 -29.59
C PHE A 275 10.46 15.97 -29.98
N GLN A 276 11.21 14.90 -30.25
CA GLN A 276 10.63 13.60 -30.60
C GLN A 276 9.89 12.99 -29.41
N TYR A 277 10.47 13.06 -28.21
CA TYR A 277 9.83 12.52 -27.01
C TYR A 277 8.60 13.33 -26.60
N VAL A 278 8.65 14.67 -26.67
CA VAL A 278 7.48 15.52 -26.41
C VAL A 278 6.38 15.26 -27.43
N HIS A 279 6.72 15.12 -28.72
CA HIS A 279 5.77 14.70 -29.75
C HIS A 279 5.10 13.38 -29.38
N ARG A 280 5.88 12.34 -29.05
CA ARG A 280 5.35 11.01 -28.70
C ARG A 280 4.49 11.05 -27.45
N ALA A 281 4.87 11.85 -26.45
CA ALA A 281 4.08 12.05 -25.23
C ALA A 281 2.70 12.65 -25.55
N ILE A 282 2.64 13.69 -26.40
CA ILE A 282 1.37 14.31 -26.81
C ILE A 282 0.53 13.34 -27.65
N MET A 283 1.14 12.61 -28.57
CA MET A 283 0.44 11.59 -29.37
C MET A 283 -0.13 10.48 -28.48
N ALA A 284 0.61 10.04 -27.47
CA ALA A 284 0.13 9.06 -26.50
C ALA A 284 -1.08 9.59 -25.73
N LEU A 285 -1.09 10.84 -25.29
CA LEU A 285 -2.27 11.48 -24.69
C LEU A 285 -3.48 11.54 -25.65
N MET A 286 -3.25 11.87 -26.93
CA MET A 286 -4.31 11.87 -27.95
C MET A 286 -4.90 10.46 -28.15
N LEU A 287 -4.08 9.42 -28.06
CA LEU A 287 -4.52 8.03 -28.13
C LEU A 287 -5.24 7.60 -26.85
N THR A 288 -4.77 8.00 -25.67
CA THR A 288 -5.45 7.73 -24.39
C THR A 288 -6.85 8.36 -24.34
N SER A 289 -6.97 9.61 -24.82
CA SER A 289 -8.24 10.35 -24.85
C SER A 289 -9.21 9.91 -25.96
N ASN A 290 -8.84 8.93 -26.78
CA ASN A 290 -9.73 8.37 -27.80
C ASN A 290 -10.64 7.30 -27.18
N PRO A 291 -11.98 7.45 -27.21
CA PRO A 291 -12.89 6.49 -26.58
C PRO A 291 -12.83 5.09 -27.21
N LYS A 292 -12.32 4.96 -28.45
CA LYS A 292 -12.10 3.65 -29.08
C LYS A 292 -11.00 2.83 -28.41
N ASN A 293 -10.10 3.48 -27.68
CA ASN A 293 -9.00 2.82 -26.99
C ASN A 293 -9.35 2.49 -25.53
N LEU A 294 -10.56 2.79 -25.06
CA LEU A 294 -11.01 2.28 -23.77
C LEU A 294 -10.93 0.75 -23.75
N ILE A 295 -10.54 0.17 -22.62
CA ILE A 295 -10.32 -1.28 -22.46
C ILE A 295 -11.55 -2.11 -22.85
N GLN A 296 -12.75 -1.56 -22.70
CA GLN A 296 -14.01 -2.20 -23.09
C GLN A 296 -14.28 -2.17 -24.60
N ASN A 297 -13.59 -1.29 -25.34
CA ASN A 297 -13.85 -1.00 -26.75
C ASN A 297 -12.71 -1.47 -27.67
N THR A 298 -11.61 -2.00 -27.13
CA THR A 298 -10.42 -2.38 -27.89
C THR A 298 -9.92 -3.76 -27.53
N LEU A 299 -9.46 -4.50 -28.55
CA LEU A 299 -8.63 -5.70 -28.39
C LEU A 299 -7.12 -5.36 -28.43
N GLY A 300 -6.79 -4.10 -28.73
CA GLY A 300 -5.42 -3.61 -28.81
C GLY A 300 -4.95 -2.93 -27.53
N LYS A 301 -4.04 -1.97 -27.67
CA LYS A 301 -3.53 -1.20 -26.54
C LYS A 301 -4.61 -0.29 -25.96
N SER A 302 -4.83 -0.38 -24.64
CA SER A 302 -5.87 0.39 -23.95
C SER A 302 -5.44 1.83 -23.63
N SER A 303 -6.39 2.67 -23.22
CA SER A 303 -6.16 4.05 -22.77
C SER A 303 -5.14 4.11 -21.62
N LEU A 304 -5.23 3.18 -20.66
CA LEU A 304 -4.29 2.99 -19.56
C LEU A 304 -2.87 2.77 -20.08
N LEU A 305 -2.69 1.82 -21.00
CA LEU A 305 -1.38 1.51 -21.54
C LEU A 305 -0.80 2.65 -22.40
N TYR A 306 -1.64 3.40 -23.13
CA TYR A 306 -1.20 4.63 -23.81
C TYR A 306 -0.84 5.75 -22.82
N PHE A 307 -1.48 5.80 -21.66
CA PHE A 307 -1.12 6.79 -20.64
C PHE A 307 0.25 6.48 -20.01
N ASN A 308 0.55 5.20 -19.80
CA ASN A 308 1.88 4.73 -19.42
C ASN A 308 2.96 5.12 -20.45
N ASP A 309 2.64 5.05 -21.75
CA ASP A 309 3.52 5.55 -22.80
C ASP A 309 3.75 7.06 -22.68
N PHE A 310 2.69 7.85 -22.44
CA PHE A 310 2.80 9.29 -22.23
C PHE A 310 3.81 9.60 -21.11
N GLN A 311 3.67 8.95 -19.96
CA GLN A 311 4.57 9.15 -18.83
C GLN A 311 6.01 8.73 -19.18
N THR A 312 6.17 7.58 -19.83
CA THR A 312 7.48 7.07 -20.26
C THR A 312 8.17 8.03 -21.23
N PHE A 313 7.45 8.58 -22.20
CA PHE A 313 7.99 9.55 -23.15
C PHE A 313 8.28 10.90 -22.48
N LEU A 314 7.44 11.35 -21.55
CA LEU A 314 7.70 12.56 -20.77
C LEU A 314 9.00 12.41 -19.96
N LYS A 315 9.18 11.29 -19.26
CA LYS A 315 10.43 11.00 -18.53
C LYS A 315 11.66 10.96 -19.42
N LYS A 316 11.55 10.40 -20.63
CA LYS A 316 12.64 10.43 -21.61
C LYS A 316 12.94 11.85 -22.09
N ALA A 317 11.92 12.69 -22.29
CA ALA A 317 12.11 14.09 -22.63
C ALA A 317 12.88 14.84 -21.52
N LEU A 318 12.50 14.64 -20.25
CA LEU A 318 13.17 15.25 -19.10
C LEU A 318 14.63 14.79 -18.94
N ASN A 319 14.93 13.55 -19.34
CA ASN A 319 16.27 13.00 -19.29
C ASN A 319 17.15 13.32 -20.50
N SER A 320 16.59 13.94 -21.54
CA SER A 320 17.35 14.33 -22.73
C SER A 320 18.43 15.37 -22.41
N LYS A 321 19.53 15.31 -23.15
CA LYS A 321 20.67 16.24 -22.98
C LYS A 321 20.24 17.68 -23.27
N GLU A 322 19.38 17.87 -24.27
CA GLU A 322 18.87 19.17 -24.68
C GLU A 322 18.01 19.81 -23.59
N TYR A 323 17.09 19.04 -22.99
CA TYR A 323 16.24 19.54 -21.92
C TYR A 323 17.06 19.97 -20.70
N LYS A 324 18.00 19.12 -20.26
CA LYS A 324 18.91 19.44 -19.15
C LYS A 324 19.72 20.70 -19.43
N ARG A 325 20.20 20.88 -20.67
CA ARG A 325 20.88 22.11 -21.09
C ARG A 325 19.96 23.33 -21.04
N TRP A 326 18.71 23.21 -21.46
CA TRP A 326 17.74 24.32 -21.43
C TRP A 326 17.35 24.75 -20.01
N LEU A 327 17.39 23.83 -19.04
CA LEU A 327 17.19 24.17 -17.63
C LEU A 327 18.35 25.02 -17.09
N SER A 328 19.60 24.64 -17.38
CA SER A 328 20.78 25.39 -16.93
C SER A 328 20.98 26.69 -17.70
N TYR A 329 20.62 26.70 -18.99
CA TYR A 329 20.77 27.82 -19.90
C TYR A 329 19.47 27.99 -20.69
N PRO A 330 18.53 28.80 -20.16
CA PRO A 330 17.25 29.05 -20.82
C PRO A 330 17.42 29.40 -22.31
N PRO A 331 16.55 28.87 -23.19
CA PRO A 331 16.65 29.14 -24.62
C PRO A 331 16.59 30.65 -24.90
N LYS A 332 17.46 31.13 -25.80
CA LYS A 332 17.41 32.52 -26.27
C LYS A 332 16.07 32.80 -26.97
N ASP A 333 15.61 34.05 -26.96
CA ASP A 333 14.36 34.46 -27.61
C ASP A 333 14.31 34.13 -29.12
N SER A 334 15.47 33.95 -29.75
CA SER A 334 15.59 33.51 -31.14
C SER A 334 15.20 32.04 -31.36
N ASP A 335 15.34 31.16 -30.34
CA ASP A 335 14.95 29.74 -30.42
C ASP A 335 13.55 29.53 -29.83
N LYS A 336 12.56 30.02 -30.57
CA LYS A 336 11.14 29.91 -30.20
C LYS A 336 10.69 28.45 -30.00
N ALA A 337 11.23 27.52 -30.78
CA ALA A 337 10.85 26.10 -30.69
C ALA A 337 11.27 25.50 -29.34
N ALA A 338 12.50 25.77 -28.89
CA ALA A 338 12.97 25.34 -27.59
C ALA A 338 12.18 25.99 -26.45
N SER A 339 11.91 27.30 -26.52
CA SER A 339 11.14 28.03 -25.50
C SER A 339 9.72 27.48 -25.34
N VAL A 340 9.01 27.25 -26.45
CA VAL A 340 7.66 26.67 -26.45
C VAL A 340 7.66 25.24 -25.92
N THR A 341 8.66 24.44 -26.30
CA THR A 341 8.79 23.05 -25.83
C THR A 341 9.01 22.99 -24.32
N LEU A 342 9.89 23.84 -23.78
CA LEU A 342 10.15 23.93 -22.35
C LEU A 342 8.88 24.31 -21.58
N LYS A 343 8.16 25.35 -22.04
CA LYS A 343 6.88 25.77 -21.44
C LYS A 343 5.82 24.66 -21.50
N LEU A 344 5.73 23.96 -22.62
CA LEU A 344 4.78 22.86 -22.80
C LEU A 344 5.09 21.70 -21.84
N VAL A 345 6.35 21.30 -21.70
CA VAL A 345 6.76 20.25 -20.75
C VAL A 345 6.43 20.63 -19.32
N HIS A 346 6.73 21.87 -18.90
CA HIS A 346 6.39 22.36 -17.56
C HIS A 346 4.87 22.38 -17.33
N LEU A 347 4.09 22.75 -18.33
CA LEU A 347 2.62 22.76 -18.25
C LEU A 347 2.05 21.33 -18.20
N LEU A 348 2.57 20.40 -18.99
CA LEU A 348 2.18 18.98 -18.94
C LEU A 348 2.41 18.40 -17.55
N ILE A 349 3.57 18.66 -16.94
CA ILE A 349 3.89 18.23 -15.57
C ILE A 349 2.94 18.88 -14.57
N LEU A 350 2.73 20.20 -14.66
CA LEU A 350 1.84 20.91 -13.76
C LEU A 350 0.44 20.30 -13.78
N ILE A 351 -0.15 20.12 -14.96
CA ILE A 351 -1.49 19.54 -15.08
C ILE A 351 -1.49 18.08 -14.64
N PHE A 352 -0.45 17.30 -14.96
CA PHE A 352 -0.34 15.91 -14.51
C PHE A 352 -0.41 15.78 -12.98
N PHE A 353 0.28 16.65 -12.22
CA PHE A 353 0.25 16.63 -10.75
C PHE A 353 -1.02 17.26 -10.15
N THR A 354 -1.67 18.18 -10.85
CA THR A 354 -2.82 18.95 -10.34
C THR A 354 -4.17 18.50 -10.94
N ARG A 355 -4.18 17.41 -11.71
CA ARG A 355 -5.36 16.90 -12.39
C ARG A 355 -6.48 16.54 -11.42
N LYS A 356 -7.72 16.58 -11.91
CA LYS A 356 -8.89 16.09 -11.18
C LYS A 356 -9.19 14.66 -11.62
N GLU A 357 -9.66 13.84 -10.69
CA GLU A 357 -10.17 12.52 -11.00
C GLU A 357 -11.46 12.61 -11.83
N SER A 358 -11.59 11.75 -12.84
CA SER A 358 -12.75 11.74 -13.75
C SER A 358 -13.82 10.73 -13.35
N VAL A 359 -13.51 9.80 -12.43
CA VAL A 359 -14.38 8.67 -12.01
C VAL A 359 -14.78 8.72 -10.54
N LYS A 360 -14.64 9.87 -9.86
CA LYS A 360 -14.90 10.00 -8.42
C LYS A 360 -16.26 9.44 -7.99
N GLU A 361 -17.33 9.78 -8.70
CA GLU A 361 -18.69 9.32 -8.39
C GLU A 361 -18.86 7.81 -8.63
N GLU A 362 -18.19 7.26 -9.65
CA GLU A 362 -18.19 5.81 -9.92
C GLU A 362 -17.49 5.03 -8.78
N VAL A 363 -16.39 5.58 -8.25
CA VAL A 363 -15.68 5.00 -7.10
C VAL A 363 -16.51 5.09 -5.82
N ILE A 364 -17.21 6.22 -5.58
CA ILE A 364 -18.15 6.34 -4.47
C ILE A 364 -19.26 5.28 -4.58
N GLY A 365 -19.80 5.10 -5.79
CA GLY A 365 -20.79 4.05 -6.07
C GLY A 365 -20.26 2.64 -5.78
N LEU A 366 -19.02 2.34 -6.15
CA LEU A 366 -18.35 1.08 -5.81
C LEU A 366 -18.23 0.89 -4.31
N ILE A 367 -17.81 1.91 -3.56
CA ILE A 367 -17.66 1.81 -2.10
C ILE A 367 -19.01 1.50 -1.44
N HIS A 368 -20.08 2.19 -1.84
CA HIS A 368 -21.44 1.90 -1.34
C HIS A 368 -21.90 0.48 -1.69
N TYR A 369 -21.62 0.01 -2.91
CA TYR A 369 -21.89 -1.37 -3.31
C TYR A 369 -21.16 -2.38 -2.41
N LEU A 370 -19.87 -2.15 -2.13
CA LEU A 370 -19.08 -3.02 -1.24
C LEU A 370 -19.67 -3.07 0.18
N ILE A 371 -20.12 -1.93 0.71
CA ILE A 371 -20.77 -1.84 2.03
C ILE A 371 -22.08 -2.63 2.04
N GLU A 372 -22.93 -2.45 1.03
CA GLU A 372 -24.23 -3.13 0.93
C GLU A 372 -24.07 -4.64 0.83
N LYS A 373 -23.22 -5.12 -0.08
CA LYS A 373 -22.93 -6.54 -0.26
C LYS A 373 -22.26 -7.19 0.94
N GLY A 374 -21.35 -6.48 1.60
CA GLY A 374 -20.76 -6.96 2.86
C GLY A 374 -21.79 -7.17 3.96
N ASN A 375 -22.79 -6.28 4.05
CA ASN A 375 -23.88 -6.40 5.01
C ASN A 375 -24.87 -7.53 4.66
N GLU A 376 -25.07 -7.85 3.37
CA GLU A 376 -25.86 -9.01 2.95
C GLU A 376 -25.21 -10.33 3.40
N ILE A 377 -23.88 -10.47 3.28
CA ILE A 377 -23.13 -11.68 3.64
C ILE A 377 -23.17 -11.93 5.15
N LYS A 378 -22.92 -10.89 5.94
CA LYS A 378 -22.94 -10.99 7.41
C LYS A 378 -23.82 -9.88 7.98
N PRO A 379 -25.17 -10.08 8.00
CA PRO A 379 -26.09 -9.09 8.53
C PRO A 379 -25.74 -8.84 9.99
N GLN A 380 -25.24 -7.64 10.29
CA GLN A 380 -24.85 -7.31 11.64
C GLN A 380 -26.10 -7.17 12.52
N LYS A 381 -26.47 -8.23 13.25
CA LYS A 381 -27.54 -8.20 14.28
C LYS A 381 -27.36 -7.08 15.33
N LYS A 382 -26.16 -6.49 15.40
CA LYS A 382 -25.72 -5.46 16.36
C LYS A 382 -25.75 -4.01 15.84
N ALA A 383 -26.15 -3.75 14.58
CA ALA A 383 -26.19 -2.39 14.05
C ALA A 383 -27.08 -1.42 14.89
N LYS A 384 -28.12 -1.94 15.56
CA LYS A 384 -29.00 -1.16 16.44
C LYS A 384 -28.39 -0.78 17.81
N VAL A 385 -27.25 -1.33 18.21
CA VAL A 385 -26.66 -1.10 19.56
C VAL A 385 -25.43 -0.17 19.51
N TYR A 386 -24.73 -0.09 18.37
CA TYR A 386 -23.48 0.69 18.22
C TYR A 386 -23.65 2.06 17.51
N SER A 387 -24.80 2.36 16.91
CA SER A 387 -24.98 3.53 16.01
C SER A 387 -25.26 4.86 16.72
N GLN A 388 -24.47 5.25 17.73
CA GLN A 388 -24.67 6.56 18.38
C GLN A 388 -23.94 7.71 17.67
N THR A 389 -22.83 7.45 16.98
CA THR A 389 -22.04 8.48 16.27
C THR A 389 -21.79 8.07 14.81
N ILE A 390 -21.56 9.07 13.96
CA ILE A 390 -21.17 8.85 12.56
C ILE A 390 -19.86 8.06 12.46
N TRP A 391 -18.94 8.19 13.42
CA TRP A 391 -17.65 7.51 13.41
C TRP A 391 -17.80 6.00 13.60
N ASN A 392 -18.77 5.57 14.41
CA ASN A 392 -19.14 4.16 14.52
C ASN A 392 -19.80 3.63 13.24
N GLU A 393 -20.54 4.46 12.51
CA GLU A 393 -21.09 4.11 11.18
C GLU A 393 -19.94 3.77 10.21
N PHE A 394 -18.86 4.55 10.20
CA PHE A 394 -17.68 4.28 9.37
C PHE A 394 -16.97 2.97 9.75
N LEU A 395 -16.90 2.61 11.03
CA LEU A 395 -16.34 1.33 11.47
C LEU A 395 -17.19 0.14 11.00
N VAL A 396 -18.52 0.25 11.09
CA VAL A 396 -19.43 -0.78 10.58
C VAL A 396 -19.30 -0.91 9.06
N ASN A 397 -19.17 0.21 8.35
CA ASN A 397 -18.96 0.21 6.90
C ASN A 397 -17.64 -0.47 6.52
N ASP A 398 -16.55 -0.23 7.26
CA ASP A 398 -15.26 -0.91 7.04
C ASP A 398 -15.38 -2.42 7.25
N ASP A 399 -16.05 -2.86 8.32
CA ASP A 399 -16.27 -4.28 8.60
C ASP A 399 -17.05 -4.96 7.45
N ASN A 400 -18.05 -4.28 6.89
CA ASN A 400 -18.80 -4.79 5.74
C ASN A 400 -17.90 -4.89 4.50
N ILE A 401 -17.16 -3.83 4.16
CA ILE A 401 -16.22 -3.85 3.02
C ILE A 401 -15.21 -5.00 3.17
N ARG A 402 -14.59 -5.14 4.35
CA ARG A 402 -13.63 -6.22 4.62
C ARG A 402 -14.27 -7.60 4.55
N THR A 403 -15.51 -7.74 5.01
CA THR A 403 -16.23 -9.02 4.96
C THR A 403 -16.37 -9.49 3.52
N LEU A 404 -16.74 -8.59 2.60
CA LEU A 404 -16.82 -8.91 1.18
C LEU A 404 -15.44 -9.16 0.56
N LEU A 405 -14.45 -8.30 0.82
CA LEU A 405 -13.12 -8.43 0.22
C LEU A 405 -12.35 -9.68 0.69
N LYS A 406 -12.72 -10.28 1.83
CA LYS A 406 -12.17 -11.58 2.24
C LYS A 406 -12.51 -12.71 1.26
N CYS A 407 -13.58 -12.58 0.49
CA CYS A 407 -13.92 -13.51 -0.58
C CYS A 407 -13.00 -13.35 -1.80
N TYR A 408 -12.23 -12.26 -1.89
CA TYR A 408 -11.35 -11.93 -3.02
C TYR A 408 -9.95 -11.49 -2.51
N PRO A 409 -9.19 -12.36 -1.81
CA PRO A 409 -7.99 -11.95 -1.07
C PRO A 409 -6.75 -11.70 -1.93
N ASN A 410 -6.80 -12.00 -3.23
CA ASN A 410 -5.59 -12.18 -4.05
C ASN A 410 -5.13 -10.91 -4.78
N GLY A 411 -5.83 -9.78 -4.66
CA GLY A 411 -5.44 -8.49 -5.26
C GLY A 411 -3.96 -8.13 -5.03
N PRO A 412 -3.47 -8.06 -3.77
CA PRO A 412 -2.05 -7.80 -3.49
C PRO A 412 -1.08 -8.81 -4.11
N LEU A 413 -1.47 -10.09 -4.19
CA LEU A 413 -0.65 -11.16 -4.77
C LEU A 413 -0.54 -11.00 -6.29
N PHE A 414 -1.65 -10.72 -6.97
CA PHE A 414 -1.64 -10.42 -8.41
C PHE A 414 -0.76 -9.22 -8.73
N LYS A 415 -0.80 -8.17 -7.91
CA LYS A 415 0.13 -7.03 -8.06
C LYS A 415 1.59 -7.43 -7.92
N VAL A 416 1.92 -8.38 -7.04
CA VAL A 416 3.30 -8.86 -6.89
C VAL A 416 3.71 -9.74 -8.08
N LEU A 417 2.82 -10.57 -8.59
CA LEU A 417 3.07 -11.33 -9.81
C LEU A 417 3.31 -10.46 -11.03
N ASP A 418 2.57 -9.36 -11.18
CA ASP A 418 2.79 -8.41 -12.26
C ASP A 418 4.22 -7.83 -12.23
N ILE A 419 4.79 -7.62 -11.02
CA ILE A 419 6.18 -7.18 -10.85
C ILE A 419 7.13 -8.27 -11.34
N ILE A 420 6.93 -9.51 -10.89
CA ILE A 420 7.81 -10.64 -11.18
C ILE A 420 7.82 -10.92 -12.70
N ARG A 421 6.63 -10.98 -13.31
CA ARG A 421 6.47 -11.16 -14.76
C ARG A 421 7.13 -10.02 -15.56
N SER A 422 7.11 -8.80 -15.02
CA SER A 422 7.78 -7.64 -15.63
C SER A 422 9.31 -7.70 -15.51
N ASP A 423 9.85 -8.27 -14.44
CA ASP A 423 11.30 -8.44 -14.23
C ASP A 423 11.85 -9.48 -15.20
N GLU A 424 11.17 -10.61 -15.33
CA GLU A 424 11.53 -11.68 -16.27
C GLU A 424 11.51 -11.21 -17.73
N ALA A 425 10.56 -10.34 -18.08
CA ALA A 425 10.39 -9.82 -19.43
C ALA A 425 11.29 -8.62 -19.78
N SER A 426 11.93 -7.97 -18.78
CA SER A 426 12.73 -6.78 -19.02
C SER A 426 14.09 -6.85 -18.34
N GLU A 427 15.18 -6.73 -19.11
CA GLU A 427 16.56 -6.61 -18.60
C GLU A 427 16.82 -5.32 -17.77
N LYS A 428 15.76 -4.64 -17.29
CA LYS A 428 15.85 -3.34 -16.62
C LYS A 428 15.61 -3.50 -15.13
N GLU A 429 16.47 -2.86 -14.37
CA GLU A 429 16.34 -2.70 -12.92
C GLU A 429 14.96 -2.12 -12.55
N ILE A 430 14.12 -2.99 -11.98
CA ILE A 430 12.87 -2.62 -11.33
C ILE A 430 13.22 -1.79 -10.08
N ALA A 431 12.61 -0.62 -9.97
CA ALA A 431 12.79 0.28 -8.85
C ALA A 431 11.43 0.64 -8.25
N PHE A 432 11.41 0.90 -6.96
CA PHE A 432 10.25 1.46 -6.28
C PHE A 432 10.06 2.92 -6.70
N ASP A 433 9.07 3.18 -7.54
CA ASP A 433 8.68 4.49 -8.06
C ASP A 433 7.13 4.51 -8.12
N PRO A 434 6.43 4.88 -7.04
CA PRO A 434 4.99 4.77 -6.95
C PRO A 434 4.26 5.44 -8.12
N ILE A 435 4.77 6.59 -8.58
CA ILE A 435 4.15 7.37 -9.64
C ILE A 435 4.26 6.63 -10.99
N HIS A 436 5.34 5.89 -11.24
CA HIS A 436 5.46 5.01 -12.42
C HIS A 436 4.73 3.69 -12.27
N GLN A 437 4.41 3.30 -11.05
CA GLN A 437 3.61 2.11 -10.72
C GLN A 437 2.11 2.46 -10.68
N GLU A 438 1.68 3.35 -11.59
CA GLU A 438 0.28 3.74 -11.80
C GLU A 438 -0.41 4.40 -10.58
N ASN A 439 0.34 4.73 -9.54
CA ASN A 439 -0.18 5.40 -8.36
C ASN A 439 -0.09 6.92 -8.50
N TYR A 440 -0.83 7.47 -9.45
CA TYR A 440 -0.63 8.84 -9.89
C TYR A 440 -1.17 9.92 -8.91
N PRO A 441 -0.57 11.13 -8.88
CA PRO A 441 -0.97 12.23 -7.98
C PRO A 441 -2.20 13.01 -8.48
N TYR A 442 -3.13 13.44 -7.64
CA TYR A 442 -4.31 14.21 -8.11
C TYR A 442 -4.81 15.21 -7.07
N SER A 443 -5.55 16.23 -7.52
CA SER A 443 -6.20 17.21 -6.65
C SER A 443 -7.39 16.58 -5.94
N ILE A 444 -7.44 16.76 -4.62
CA ILE A 444 -8.44 16.14 -3.76
C ILE A 444 -9.56 17.12 -3.40
N TYR A 445 -9.17 18.27 -2.87
CA TYR A 445 -10.05 19.38 -2.51
C TYR A 445 -9.22 20.67 -2.41
N ASN A 446 -9.89 21.81 -2.41
CA ASN A 446 -9.28 23.10 -2.14
C ASN A 446 -9.89 23.69 -0.87
N LEU A 447 -9.04 24.28 -0.04
CA LEU A 447 -9.45 25.08 1.09
C LEU A 447 -9.32 26.55 0.68
N ASN A 448 -10.44 27.27 0.54
CA ASN A 448 -10.47 28.62 -0.05
C ASN A 448 -10.73 29.69 1.01
N SER A 449 -9.70 30.39 1.47
CA SER A 449 -9.82 31.66 2.20
C SER A 449 -10.25 32.80 1.27
N LYS A 450 -10.87 33.83 1.85
CA LYS A 450 -11.12 35.12 1.20
C LYS A 450 -9.89 35.69 0.48
N LYS A 451 -8.68 35.38 0.97
CA LYS A 451 -7.41 35.90 0.41
C LYS A 451 -6.63 34.88 -0.41
N LYS A 452 -6.75 33.57 -0.12
CA LYS A 452 -5.90 32.52 -0.69
C LYS A 452 -6.63 31.19 -0.84
N SER A 453 -6.26 30.43 -1.86
CA SER A 453 -6.70 29.05 -2.06
C SER A 453 -5.53 28.11 -1.84
N TYR A 454 -5.74 27.09 -1.00
CA TYR A 454 -4.79 26.02 -0.71
C TYR A 454 -5.28 24.75 -1.40
N SER A 455 -4.55 24.29 -2.41
CA SER A 455 -4.91 23.08 -3.15
C SER A 455 -4.28 21.84 -2.54
N PHE A 456 -5.11 20.90 -2.09
CA PHE A 456 -4.65 19.63 -1.55
C PHE A 456 -4.46 18.64 -2.68
N ILE A 457 -3.22 18.13 -2.81
CA ILE A 457 -2.84 17.15 -3.80
C ILE A 457 -2.51 15.85 -3.07
N ARG A 458 -3.16 14.76 -3.47
CA ARG A 458 -2.70 13.42 -3.12
C ARG A 458 -1.41 13.17 -3.87
N LEU A 459 -0.33 12.93 -3.14
CA LEU A 459 0.99 12.70 -3.71
C LEU A 459 1.61 11.47 -3.02
N PRO A 460 1.82 10.34 -3.72
CA PRO A 460 2.72 9.31 -3.19
C PRO A 460 4.16 9.86 -3.10
N CYS A 461 5.05 9.18 -2.38
CA CYS A 461 6.42 9.66 -2.26
C CYS A 461 7.06 9.89 -3.64
N PRO A 462 7.50 11.12 -3.98
CA PRO A 462 8.02 11.46 -5.30
C PRO A 462 9.48 11.03 -5.43
N THR A 463 9.79 9.80 -5.01
CA THR A 463 11.12 9.21 -5.00
C THR A 463 11.15 7.97 -5.88
N ARG A 464 12.30 7.75 -6.52
CA ARG A 464 12.69 6.46 -7.08
C ARG A 464 13.77 5.84 -6.21
N GLN A 465 13.59 4.57 -5.84
CA GLN A 465 14.51 3.83 -5.00
C GLN A 465 14.68 2.41 -5.56
N SER A 466 15.91 2.01 -5.90
CA SER A 466 16.22 0.62 -6.28
C SER A 466 17.07 -0.11 -5.24
N MET A 467 17.87 0.63 -4.47
CA MET A 467 18.67 0.12 -3.36
C MET A 467 18.09 0.60 -2.04
N ILE A 468 18.11 -0.24 -1.01
CA ILE A 468 17.55 0.10 0.31
C ILE A 468 18.16 1.38 0.91
N LYS A 469 19.46 1.62 0.66
CA LYS A 469 20.21 2.77 1.19
C LYS A 469 20.14 4.04 0.34
N SER A 470 19.59 3.99 -0.88
CA SER A 470 19.69 5.10 -1.83
C SER A 470 18.39 5.36 -2.57
N ALA A 471 17.85 6.57 -2.40
CA ALA A 471 16.70 7.07 -3.14
C ALA A 471 17.02 8.42 -3.79
N SER A 472 16.30 8.73 -4.86
CA SER A 472 16.41 10.00 -5.59
C SER A 472 15.03 10.60 -5.86
N ILE A 473 14.93 11.93 -5.92
CA ILE A 473 13.67 12.59 -6.30
C ILE A 473 13.44 12.37 -7.80
N ILE A 474 12.22 11.99 -8.19
CA ILE A 474 11.89 11.81 -9.60
C ILE A 474 11.95 13.14 -10.36
N GLU A 475 12.41 13.10 -11.61
CA GLU A 475 12.64 14.29 -12.45
C GLU A 475 11.36 15.12 -12.63
N GLU A 476 10.21 14.46 -12.78
CA GLU A 476 8.92 15.11 -12.95
C GLU A 476 8.59 16.04 -11.77
N PHE A 477 8.81 15.56 -10.54
CA PHE A 477 8.57 16.34 -9.33
C PHE A 477 9.63 17.44 -9.15
N GLN A 478 10.90 17.17 -9.47
CA GLN A 478 11.93 18.21 -9.43
C GLN A 478 11.57 19.39 -10.34
N ASN A 479 11.09 19.10 -11.55
CA ASN A 479 10.70 20.12 -12.52
C ASN A 479 9.42 20.87 -12.10
N LEU A 480 8.45 20.18 -11.48
CA LEU A 480 7.28 20.83 -10.89
C LEU A 480 7.70 21.90 -9.87
N VAL A 481 8.57 21.54 -8.94
CA VAL A 481 9.02 22.44 -7.87
C VAL A 481 9.88 23.58 -8.42
N ARG A 482 10.76 23.32 -9.40
CA ARG A 482 11.52 24.38 -10.09
C ARG A 482 10.59 25.38 -10.79
N ASN A 483 9.52 24.90 -11.44
CA ASN A 483 8.52 25.77 -12.04
C ASN A 483 7.83 26.64 -10.98
N PHE A 484 7.54 26.11 -9.79
CA PHE A 484 6.99 26.91 -8.69
C PHE A 484 7.97 27.95 -8.16
N SER A 485 9.26 27.62 -8.09
CA SER A 485 10.32 28.59 -7.77
C SER A 485 10.29 29.79 -8.72
N SER A 486 10.11 29.55 -10.02
CA SER A 486 10.01 30.63 -11.03
C SER A 486 8.70 31.44 -10.99
N GLN A 487 7.66 30.93 -10.33
CA GLN A 487 6.34 31.57 -10.22
C GLN A 487 6.06 32.14 -8.83
N GLU A 488 7.07 32.15 -7.94
CA GLU A 488 6.91 32.54 -6.53
C GLU A 488 5.80 31.76 -5.80
N LYS A 489 5.58 30.50 -6.20
CA LYS A 489 4.63 29.59 -5.57
C LYS A 489 5.35 28.67 -4.58
N THR A 490 4.65 28.36 -3.49
CA THR A 490 5.16 27.46 -2.44
C THR A 490 4.35 26.17 -2.40
N TYR A 491 5.06 25.05 -2.33
CA TYR A 491 4.54 23.71 -2.06
C TYR A 491 4.93 23.31 -0.64
N LEU A 492 3.95 22.95 0.18
CA LEU A 492 4.15 22.38 1.51
C LEU A 492 3.91 20.86 1.52
N ILE A 493 4.90 20.10 1.99
CA ILE A 493 4.79 18.66 2.20
C ILE A 493 4.90 18.34 3.69
N PHE A 494 3.94 17.58 4.22
CA PHE A 494 4.11 16.85 5.46
C PHE A 494 4.40 15.38 5.13
N ASN A 495 5.60 14.94 5.45
CA ASN A 495 6.09 13.59 5.27
C ASN A 495 5.85 12.77 6.55
N PHE A 496 5.21 11.62 6.43
CA PHE A 496 4.86 10.75 7.57
C PHE A 496 5.72 9.49 7.66
N GLN A 497 6.69 9.36 6.76
CA GLN A 497 7.69 8.29 6.83
C GLN A 497 8.62 8.44 8.03
N ASP A 498 9.16 7.33 8.49
CA ASP A 498 9.98 7.30 9.69
C ASP A 498 11.47 7.49 9.38
N ARG A 499 12.08 8.52 9.99
CA ARG A 499 13.52 8.84 9.85
C ARG A 499 14.41 7.80 10.50
N SER A 500 13.89 7.08 11.50
CA SER A 500 14.61 6.03 12.22
C SER A 500 14.50 4.65 11.55
N SER A 501 13.54 4.50 10.62
CA SER A 501 13.31 3.23 9.94
C SER A 501 14.31 3.04 8.78
N TRP A 502 15.02 1.92 8.81
CA TRP A 502 15.92 1.51 7.74
C TRP A 502 15.23 1.36 6.37
N LYS A 503 13.90 1.19 6.34
CA LYS A 503 13.09 1.08 5.11
C LYS A 503 12.81 2.44 4.48
N ASP A 504 12.69 3.48 5.30
CA ASP A 504 12.21 4.79 4.89
C ASP A 504 13.32 5.83 4.79
N ILE A 505 14.38 5.70 5.60
CA ILE A 505 15.42 6.72 5.78
C ILE A 505 15.98 7.25 4.46
N ALA A 506 16.22 6.39 3.46
CA ALA A 506 16.73 6.81 2.17
C ALA A 506 15.79 7.78 1.42
N ARG A 507 14.48 7.49 1.42
CA ARG A 507 13.45 8.34 0.78
C ARG A 507 13.28 9.65 1.54
N VAL A 508 13.25 9.57 2.87
CA VAL A 508 13.14 10.74 3.74
C VAL A 508 14.33 11.69 3.53
N ASP A 509 15.55 11.14 3.55
CA ASP A 509 16.77 11.88 3.30
C ASP A 509 16.78 12.57 1.94
N ALA A 510 16.34 11.87 0.88
CA ALA A 510 16.26 12.44 -0.45
C ALA A 510 15.33 13.67 -0.48
N LEU A 511 14.16 13.58 0.14
CA LEU A 511 13.17 14.66 0.19
C LEU A 511 13.65 15.85 1.05
N GLU A 512 14.21 15.59 2.24
CA GLU A 512 14.75 16.61 3.14
C GLU A 512 16.01 17.29 2.60
N LYS A 513 16.85 16.58 1.83
CA LYS A 513 18.02 17.17 1.13
C LYS A 513 17.55 18.03 -0.03
N PHE A 514 16.59 17.56 -0.82
CA PHE A 514 16.05 18.30 -1.96
C PHE A 514 15.42 19.64 -1.54
N SER A 515 14.64 19.65 -0.45
CA SER A 515 14.03 20.89 0.07
C SER A 515 15.03 21.92 0.62
N ARG A 516 16.30 21.52 0.85
CA ARG A 516 17.36 22.41 1.34
C ARG A 516 18.23 22.99 0.24
N GLN A 517 18.11 22.52 -1.00
CA GLN A 517 18.87 23.07 -2.11
C GLN A 517 18.53 24.56 -2.29
N ALA A 518 19.56 25.39 -2.52
CA ALA A 518 19.39 26.85 -2.57
C ALA A 518 18.31 27.28 -3.58
N GLU A 519 18.31 26.66 -4.77
CA GLU A 519 17.36 26.91 -5.86
C GLU A 519 15.91 26.45 -5.57
N ILE A 520 15.72 25.56 -4.60
CA ILE A 520 14.44 24.91 -4.26
C ILE A 520 13.85 25.44 -2.95
N SER A 521 14.69 25.87 -2.03
CA SER A 521 14.33 26.14 -0.62
C SER A 521 13.19 27.13 -0.41
N GLN A 522 12.91 28.00 -1.37
CA GLN A 522 11.76 28.90 -1.34
C GLN A 522 10.47 28.23 -1.81
N ALA A 523 10.56 27.42 -2.87
CA ALA A 523 9.42 26.79 -3.51
C ALA A 523 8.90 25.53 -2.81
N LEU A 524 9.75 24.82 -2.05
CA LEU A 524 9.37 23.58 -1.37
C LEU A 524 9.71 23.64 0.12
N LYS A 525 8.70 23.39 0.95
CA LYS A 525 8.81 23.26 2.40
C LYS A 525 8.44 21.83 2.78
N VAL A 526 9.29 21.18 3.56
CA VAL A 526 9.09 19.79 4.00
C VAL A 526 9.14 19.73 5.52
N TYR A 527 8.16 19.07 6.10
CA TYR A 527 8.09 18.72 7.51
C TYR A 527 7.95 17.21 7.64
N THR A 528 8.83 16.55 8.38
CA THR A 528 8.68 15.11 8.65
C THR A 528 8.11 14.93 10.06
N LEU A 529 6.98 14.23 10.17
CA LEU A 529 6.32 13.86 11.42
C LEU A 529 6.01 12.36 11.33
N THR A 530 6.86 11.50 11.90
CA THR A 530 6.65 10.05 11.81
C THR A 530 5.28 9.64 12.37
N LYS A 531 4.57 8.79 11.62
CA LYS A 531 3.34 8.11 12.08
C LYS A 531 3.57 6.61 12.31
N ASP A 532 4.83 6.17 12.38
CA ASP A 532 5.20 4.76 12.51
C ASP A 532 6.17 4.47 13.67
N SER A 533 6.28 5.40 14.62
CA SER A 533 7.12 5.23 15.81
C SER A 533 6.36 4.73 17.03
N ASP A 534 7.10 4.16 17.99
CA ASP A 534 6.58 3.71 19.28
C ASP A 534 5.90 4.86 20.05
N PHE A 535 6.46 6.08 19.95
CA PHE A 535 5.83 7.27 20.52
C PHE A 535 4.47 7.56 19.88
N TYR A 536 4.35 7.48 18.56
CA TYR A 536 3.07 7.75 17.89
C TYR A 536 1.97 6.74 18.28
N TYR A 537 2.34 5.46 18.47
CA TYR A 537 1.42 4.40 18.92
C TYR A 537 1.32 4.24 20.44
N GLN A 538 2.10 5.01 21.20
CA GLN A 538 2.23 4.91 22.66
C GLN A 538 2.44 3.46 23.10
N THR A 539 3.44 2.81 22.50
CA THR A 539 3.90 1.45 22.84
C THR A 539 5.15 1.51 23.71
N ASP A 540 5.65 0.35 24.11
CA ASP A 540 6.93 0.19 24.83
C ASP A 540 6.99 1.05 26.09
N ILE A 541 8.00 1.90 26.21
CA ILE A 541 8.23 2.78 27.36
C ILE A 541 7.09 3.80 27.57
N TYR A 542 6.25 4.05 26.56
CA TYR A 542 5.13 4.99 26.63
C TYR A 542 3.81 4.32 27.00
N PHE A 543 3.74 2.98 27.04
CA PHE A 543 2.50 2.24 27.27
C PHE A 543 1.88 2.57 28.63
N ASN A 544 2.69 2.55 29.70
CA ASN A 544 2.27 2.78 31.08
C ASN A 544 2.35 4.24 31.55
N MET A 545 2.75 5.16 30.67
CA MET A 545 2.73 6.60 30.97
C MET A 545 1.28 7.02 31.23
N THR A 546 0.98 7.74 32.31
CA THR A 546 -0.42 8.12 32.63
C THR A 546 -0.57 9.55 33.11
N LYS A 547 0.49 10.18 33.63
CA LYS A 547 0.46 11.59 34.03
C LYS A 547 0.56 12.47 32.79
N ALA A 548 -0.30 13.48 32.71
CA ALA A 548 -0.36 14.40 31.58
C ALA A 548 0.95 15.18 31.42
N GLU A 549 1.53 15.66 32.53
CA GLU A 549 2.79 16.40 32.53
C GLU A 549 3.97 15.56 32.00
N GLU A 550 4.10 14.31 32.47
CA GLU A 550 5.13 13.38 31.98
C GLU A 550 5.00 13.12 30.48
N PHE A 551 3.76 12.95 29.99
CA PHE A 551 3.49 12.79 28.56
C PHE A 551 3.81 14.03 27.74
N MET A 552 3.38 15.21 28.19
CA MET A 552 3.64 16.46 27.47
C MET A 552 5.13 16.76 27.41
N GLN A 553 5.86 16.50 28.50
CA GLN A 553 7.32 16.62 28.52
C GLN A 553 7.96 15.62 27.55
N ALA A 554 7.56 14.35 27.57
CA ALA A 554 8.04 13.36 26.62
C ALA A 554 7.75 13.75 25.16
N PHE A 555 6.56 14.30 24.89
CA PHE A 555 6.19 14.77 23.56
C PHE A 555 7.08 15.95 23.13
N HIS A 556 7.28 16.93 24.01
CA HIS A 556 8.18 18.04 23.73
C HIS A 556 9.61 17.56 23.46
N THR A 557 10.14 16.62 24.25
CA THR A 557 11.45 16.01 24.01
C THR A 557 11.53 15.32 22.65
N GLN A 558 10.47 14.63 22.23
CA GLN A 558 10.41 14.02 20.91
C GLN A 558 10.48 15.07 19.79
N LEU A 559 9.76 16.19 19.93
CA LEU A 559 9.75 17.28 18.95
C LEU A 559 11.09 18.05 18.90
N VAL A 560 11.77 18.24 20.04
CA VAL A 560 13.04 18.99 20.10
C VAL A 560 14.24 18.13 19.73
N GLY A 561 14.13 16.81 19.90
CA GLY A 561 15.24 15.90 19.70
C GLY A 561 15.82 15.92 18.28
N GLU A 562 17.06 15.43 18.18
CA GLU A 562 17.81 15.42 16.93
C GLU A 562 17.33 14.34 15.95
N GLN A 563 18.17 13.94 14.98
CA GLN A 563 17.78 13.14 13.84
C GLN A 563 17.11 11.79 14.17
N GLU A 564 17.30 11.29 15.39
CA GLU A 564 16.85 9.98 15.85
C GLU A 564 15.34 9.93 16.20
N ASN A 565 14.68 11.06 16.45
CA ASN A 565 13.30 11.07 16.98
C ASN A 565 12.19 11.10 15.90
N GLY A 566 12.53 10.89 14.62
CA GLY A 566 11.51 10.82 13.56
C GLY A 566 10.90 12.16 13.11
N PHE A 567 11.35 13.30 13.67
CA PHE A 567 10.85 14.65 13.33
C PHE A 567 11.85 15.48 12.51
N TYR A 568 11.38 16.25 11.54
CA TYR A 568 12.18 17.23 10.79
C TYR A 568 11.39 18.51 10.54
N PHE A 569 11.97 19.66 10.90
CA PHE A 569 11.35 20.98 10.73
C PHE A 569 12.07 21.88 9.72
N GLY A 570 13.08 21.36 9.00
CA GLY A 570 13.83 22.16 8.03
C GLY A 570 14.51 23.38 8.67
N MET A 571 14.47 24.52 7.98
CA MET A 571 15.12 25.76 8.42
C MET A 571 14.29 26.56 9.44
N ILE A 572 13.00 26.24 9.63
CA ILE A 572 12.16 26.99 10.58
C ILE A 572 12.64 26.83 12.03
N LYS A 573 13.29 25.69 12.35
CA LYS A 573 13.85 25.43 13.69
C LYS A 573 14.93 26.42 14.11
N LYS A 574 15.51 27.15 13.15
CA LYS A 574 16.49 28.21 13.41
C LYS A 574 15.84 29.55 13.76
N LYS A 575 14.52 29.68 13.60
CA LYS A 575 13.81 30.90 14.01
C LYS A 575 13.70 30.93 15.52
N GLU A 576 13.88 32.13 16.07
CA GLU A 576 13.65 32.39 17.49
C GLU A 576 12.26 31.90 17.90
N ASN A 577 12.22 31.23 19.05
CA ASN A 577 11.01 30.79 19.73
C ASN A 577 10.17 29.74 18.94
N PHE A 578 10.73 29.06 17.94
CA PHE A 578 10.00 28.00 17.22
C PHE A 578 9.60 26.85 18.17
N PHE A 579 10.53 26.35 18.97
CA PHE A 579 10.24 25.26 19.92
C PHE A 579 9.32 25.71 21.06
N GLU A 580 9.46 26.95 21.53
CA GLU A 580 8.51 27.56 22.47
C GLU A 580 7.08 27.59 21.89
N LYS A 581 6.92 27.90 20.59
CA LYS A 581 5.61 27.82 19.94
C LYS A 581 5.03 26.40 19.93
N LEU A 582 5.87 25.37 19.77
CA LEU A 582 5.42 23.98 19.84
C LEU A 582 4.98 23.60 21.25
N GLU A 583 5.72 24.04 22.28
CA GLU A 583 5.33 23.86 23.68
C GLU A 583 4.00 24.56 24.01
N HIS A 584 3.81 25.77 23.50
CA HIS A 584 2.53 26.49 23.60
C HIS A 584 1.41 25.76 22.86
N LEU A 585 1.70 25.12 21.73
CA LEU A 585 0.73 24.31 21.00
C LEU A 585 0.34 23.04 21.79
N ILE A 586 1.30 22.34 22.39
CA ILE A 586 1.04 21.20 23.31
C ILE A 586 0.11 21.67 24.45
N SER A 587 0.49 22.76 25.12
CA SER A 587 -0.30 23.32 26.22
C SER A 587 -1.71 23.73 25.79
N PHE A 588 -1.83 24.27 24.58
CA PHE A 588 -3.12 24.65 24.00
C PHE A 588 -4.02 23.44 23.73
N VAL A 589 -3.46 22.32 23.24
CA VAL A 589 -4.23 21.08 23.04
C VAL A 589 -4.74 20.57 24.38
N HIS A 590 -3.89 20.50 25.40
CA HIS A 590 -4.26 20.05 26.74
C HIS A 590 -5.36 20.91 27.37
N ASP A 591 -5.26 22.24 27.23
CA ASP A 591 -6.26 23.18 27.73
C ASP A 591 -7.59 23.09 26.98
N VAL A 592 -7.56 23.12 25.65
CA VAL A 592 -8.79 23.23 24.85
C VAL A 592 -9.53 21.91 24.75
N PHE A 593 -8.84 20.81 24.49
CA PHE A 593 -9.49 19.53 24.21
C PHE A 593 -9.62 18.68 25.48
N PHE A 594 -8.64 18.72 26.37
CA PHE A 594 -8.55 17.84 27.53
C PHE A 594 -8.82 18.55 28.88
N ASP A 595 -9.22 19.82 28.87
CA ASP A 595 -9.58 20.59 30.08
C ASP A 595 -8.53 20.54 31.20
N LYS A 596 -7.25 20.43 30.81
CA LYS A 596 -6.09 20.31 31.72
C LYS A 596 -6.18 19.16 32.73
N VAL A 597 -6.80 18.03 32.37
CA VAL A 597 -6.81 16.86 33.26
C VAL A 597 -5.40 16.38 33.58
N ASP A 598 -5.17 16.00 34.84
CA ASP A 598 -3.85 15.58 35.33
C ASP A 598 -3.39 14.21 34.78
N SER A 599 -4.34 13.40 34.29
CA SER A 599 -4.06 12.07 33.75
C SER A 599 -4.64 11.91 32.35
N LEU A 600 -3.82 11.35 31.46
CA LEU A 600 -4.19 10.99 30.10
C LEU A 600 -3.98 9.49 29.94
N ASP A 601 -5.06 8.73 29.75
CA ASP A 601 -4.95 7.32 29.40
C ASP A 601 -4.36 7.14 28.00
N ARG A 602 -4.08 5.89 27.61
CA ARG A 602 -3.44 5.61 26.33
C ARG A 602 -4.26 6.17 25.16
N LYS A 603 -5.58 5.97 25.14
CA LYS A 603 -6.45 6.45 24.06
C LYS A 603 -6.41 7.98 23.98
N MET A 604 -6.52 8.67 25.11
CA MET A 604 -6.44 10.13 25.19
C MET A 604 -5.10 10.66 24.66
N ARG A 605 -3.97 10.01 24.97
CA ARG A 605 -2.66 10.37 24.42
C ARG A 605 -2.58 10.17 22.90
N LEU A 606 -3.17 9.08 22.39
CA LEU A 606 -3.23 8.82 20.95
C LEU A 606 -4.03 9.91 20.22
N ASP A 607 -5.20 10.28 20.76
CA ASP A 607 -6.05 11.34 20.22
C ASP A 607 -5.37 12.72 20.35
N PHE A 608 -4.64 12.97 21.45
CA PHE A 608 -3.84 14.19 21.66
C PHE A 608 -2.82 14.40 20.54
N ILE A 609 -2.08 13.36 20.18
CA ILE A 609 -1.05 13.44 19.12
C ILE A 609 -1.68 13.81 17.77
N GLU A 610 -2.84 13.21 17.43
CA GLU A 610 -3.53 13.54 16.17
C GLU A 610 -4.04 14.99 16.17
N ILE A 611 -4.65 15.44 17.27
CA ILE A 611 -5.10 16.83 17.40
C ILE A 611 -3.92 17.80 17.26
N PHE A 612 -2.81 17.51 17.93
CA PHE A 612 -1.59 18.31 17.82
C PHE A 612 -1.10 18.38 16.36
N TYR A 613 -1.03 17.25 15.64
CA TYR A 613 -0.63 17.23 14.23
C TYR A 613 -1.57 18.07 13.35
N HIS A 614 -2.88 17.95 13.52
CA HIS A 614 -3.85 18.71 12.73
C HIS A 614 -3.72 20.22 12.96
N LEU A 615 -3.53 20.65 14.21
CA LEU A 615 -3.27 22.06 14.51
C LEU A 615 -1.90 22.53 13.98
N PHE A 616 -0.88 21.68 14.07
CA PHE A 616 0.44 21.97 13.50
C PHE A 616 0.37 22.15 11.98
N TYR A 617 -0.45 21.36 11.27
CA TYR A 617 -0.65 21.54 9.83
C TYR A 617 -1.21 22.94 9.52
N LEU A 618 -2.21 23.39 10.28
CA LEU A 618 -2.78 24.72 10.15
C LEU A 618 -1.73 25.81 10.42
N GLU A 619 -0.93 25.69 11.49
CA GLU A 619 0.12 26.66 11.80
C GLU A 619 1.15 26.78 10.67
N MET A 620 1.57 25.66 10.08
CA MET A 620 2.54 25.69 8.97
C MET A 620 1.92 26.21 7.68
N MET A 621 0.63 25.96 7.44
CA MET A 621 -0.11 26.52 6.30
C MET A 621 -0.29 28.03 6.42
N GLU A 622 -0.63 28.55 7.61
CA GLU A 622 -0.72 29.99 7.86
C GLU A 622 0.65 30.66 7.75
N TYR A 623 1.69 29.98 8.21
CA TYR A 623 3.04 30.52 8.19
C TYR A 623 3.66 30.61 6.79
N HIS A 624 3.54 29.55 5.98
CA HIS A 624 4.14 29.51 4.63
C HIS A 624 3.20 30.01 3.54
N GLU A 625 1.90 30.07 3.83
CA GLU A 625 0.82 30.40 2.91
C GLU A 625 0.94 29.68 1.54
N PRO A 626 1.07 28.33 1.52
CA PRO A 626 1.40 27.60 0.31
C PRO A 626 0.25 27.57 -0.70
N SER A 627 0.59 27.46 -1.99
CA SER A 627 -0.39 27.22 -3.05
C SER A 627 -0.84 25.75 -3.08
N TYR A 628 0.07 24.84 -2.72
CA TYR A 628 -0.16 23.40 -2.76
C TYR A 628 0.26 22.73 -1.46
N VAL A 629 -0.55 21.78 -1.00
CA VAL A 629 -0.30 21.00 0.22
C VAL A 629 -0.42 19.51 -0.10
N SER A 630 0.53 18.71 0.40
CA SER A 630 0.44 17.25 0.33
C SER A 630 0.84 16.58 1.63
N PHE A 631 0.08 15.57 1.97
CA PHE A 631 0.41 14.58 2.99
C PHE A 631 1.04 13.37 2.31
N VAL A 632 2.30 13.06 2.61
CA VAL A 632 3.11 12.07 1.89
C VAL A 632 3.55 10.97 2.85
N CYS A 633 3.42 9.72 2.41
CA CYS A 633 4.07 8.56 3.00
C CYS A 633 4.66 7.72 1.85
N LYS A 634 5.13 6.50 2.12
CA LYS A 634 5.76 5.60 1.12
C LYS A 634 5.06 5.62 -0.25
N ASP A 635 3.75 5.37 -0.27
CA ASP A 635 2.92 5.20 -1.47
C ASP A 635 1.63 6.04 -1.42
N ALA A 636 1.39 6.77 -0.33
CA ALA A 636 0.13 7.44 -0.06
C ALA A 636 -1.11 6.54 -0.30
N VAL A 637 -1.09 5.28 0.15
CA VAL A 637 -2.24 4.36 0.09
C VAL A 637 -3.05 4.41 1.39
N ASP A 638 -2.40 4.24 2.54
CA ASP A 638 -3.08 4.21 3.84
C ASP A 638 -2.86 5.51 4.63
N THR A 639 -1.64 5.74 5.13
CA THR A 639 -1.34 6.81 6.10
C THR A 639 -1.66 8.21 5.59
N SER A 640 -1.21 8.54 4.37
CA SER A 640 -1.50 9.84 3.76
C SER A 640 -2.99 10.09 3.57
N ASN A 641 -3.74 9.08 3.11
CA ASN A 641 -5.15 9.31 2.80
C ASN A 641 -6.01 9.31 4.05
N ALA A 642 -5.70 8.46 5.03
CA ALA A 642 -6.32 8.54 6.34
C ALA A 642 -6.14 9.95 6.93
N THR A 643 -4.96 10.54 6.77
CA THR A 643 -4.69 11.90 7.24
C THR A 643 -5.38 12.97 6.39
N ASN A 644 -5.47 12.81 5.06
CA ASN A 644 -6.27 13.72 4.22
C ASN A 644 -7.76 13.67 4.60
N ALA A 645 -8.32 12.46 4.75
CA ALA A 645 -9.69 12.23 5.18
C ALA A 645 -9.95 12.87 6.54
N SER A 646 -9.07 12.62 7.51
CA SER A 646 -9.25 13.14 8.85
C SER A 646 -9.05 14.64 8.93
N PHE A 647 -8.14 15.22 8.14
CA PHE A 647 -7.96 16.66 8.08
C PHE A 647 -9.15 17.36 7.42
N TYR A 648 -9.70 16.77 6.34
CA TYR A 648 -10.95 17.22 5.73
C TYR A 648 -12.12 17.17 6.72
N ALA A 649 -12.29 16.06 7.44
CA ALA A 649 -13.31 15.91 8.48
C ALA A 649 -13.12 16.94 9.60
N PHE A 650 -11.90 17.07 10.12
CA PHE A 650 -11.55 17.98 11.20
C PHE A 650 -11.91 19.43 10.86
N ILE A 651 -11.55 19.92 9.67
CA ILE A 651 -11.91 21.28 9.25
C ILE A 651 -13.43 21.45 9.18
N ASN A 652 -14.15 20.49 8.61
CA ASN A 652 -15.61 20.56 8.53
C ASN A 652 -16.25 20.55 9.92
N LEU A 653 -15.81 19.69 10.84
CA LEU A 653 -16.31 19.66 12.22
C LEU A 653 -16.06 20.98 12.95
N VAL A 654 -14.88 21.58 12.80
CA VAL A 654 -14.58 22.86 13.44
C VAL A 654 -15.42 23.99 12.83
N LYS A 655 -15.70 23.95 11.52
CA LYS A 655 -16.43 25.02 10.83
C LYS A 655 -17.95 24.92 10.99
N THR A 656 -18.52 23.76 10.66
CA THR A 656 -19.98 23.55 10.58
C THR A 656 -20.52 22.81 11.79
N GLY A 657 -19.69 22.04 12.49
CA GLY A 657 -20.10 21.16 13.59
C GLY A 657 -20.89 19.92 13.18
N LYS A 658 -21.01 19.65 11.88
CA LYS A 658 -21.71 18.48 11.36
C LYS A 658 -21.18 18.11 9.97
N LEU A 659 -21.27 16.83 9.63
CA LEU A 659 -20.96 16.34 8.29
C LEU A 659 -22.27 16.05 7.56
N GLU A 660 -22.50 16.71 6.42
CA GLU A 660 -23.65 16.39 5.56
C GLU A 660 -23.32 15.20 4.67
N LYS A 661 -24.34 14.69 3.97
CA LYS A 661 -24.21 13.46 3.17
C LYS A 661 -23.06 13.54 2.16
N LYS A 662 -22.90 14.69 1.49
CA LYS A 662 -21.84 14.90 0.50
C LYS A 662 -20.45 14.80 1.13
N GLU A 663 -20.26 15.40 2.32
CA GLU A 663 -19.00 15.30 3.06
C GLU A 663 -18.73 13.86 3.48
N LYS A 664 -19.77 13.09 3.87
CA LYS A 664 -19.63 11.66 4.18
C LYS A 664 -19.14 10.86 2.97
N ASP A 665 -19.74 11.07 1.81
CA ASP A 665 -19.36 10.38 0.57
C ASP A 665 -17.92 10.73 0.16
N ILE A 666 -17.51 12.00 0.31
CA ILE A 666 -16.13 12.43 0.10
C ILE A 666 -15.18 11.77 1.10
N LEU A 667 -15.58 11.62 2.36
CA LEU A 667 -14.76 10.93 3.37
C LEU A 667 -14.58 9.45 3.05
N LEU A 668 -15.65 8.76 2.66
CA LEU A 668 -15.56 7.37 2.19
C LEU A 668 -14.59 7.26 1.02
N TRP A 669 -14.74 8.12 0.00
CA TRP A 669 -13.83 8.16 -1.13
C TRP A 669 -12.38 8.40 -0.69
N LEU A 670 -12.14 9.38 0.20
CA LEU A 670 -10.82 9.68 0.72
C LEU A 670 -10.16 8.50 1.43
N TYR A 671 -10.89 7.78 2.28
CA TYR A 671 -10.36 6.63 3.02
C TYR A 671 -10.06 5.44 2.11
N TYR A 672 -10.99 5.07 1.23
CA TYR A 672 -10.94 3.76 0.56
C TYR A 672 -10.37 3.80 -0.86
N ARG A 673 -10.54 4.89 -1.61
CA ARG A 673 -10.22 4.91 -3.05
C ARG A 673 -8.79 4.47 -3.34
N PRO A 674 -7.75 4.94 -2.62
CA PRO A 674 -6.39 4.54 -2.97
C PRO A 674 -6.06 3.09 -2.63
N ALA A 675 -6.53 2.57 -1.50
CA ALA A 675 -6.34 1.16 -1.14
C ALA A 675 -7.05 0.23 -2.14
N LEU A 676 -8.28 0.58 -2.52
CA LEU A 676 -9.05 -0.18 -3.51
C LEU A 676 -8.38 -0.11 -4.89
N LEU A 677 -8.19 1.09 -5.44
CA LEU A 677 -7.72 1.19 -6.82
C LEU A 677 -6.24 0.85 -7.01
N VAL A 678 -5.37 1.02 -6.01
CA VAL A 678 -3.92 0.77 -6.18
C VAL A 678 -3.54 -0.63 -5.71
N ARG A 679 -4.14 -1.13 -4.63
CA ARG A 679 -3.75 -2.38 -3.97
C ARG A 679 -4.89 -3.41 -3.89
N GLU A 680 -6.07 -3.10 -4.43
CA GLU A 680 -7.22 -4.01 -4.50
C GLU A 680 -7.62 -4.57 -3.14
N ARG A 681 -7.52 -3.74 -2.09
CA ARG A 681 -7.88 -4.09 -0.70
C ARG A 681 -8.51 -2.91 0.05
N SER A 682 -9.06 -3.17 1.23
CA SER A 682 -9.46 -2.10 2.14
C SER A 682 -8.24 -1.39 2.75
N ILE A 683 -8.45 -0.16 3.23
CA ILE A 683 -7.49 0.58 4.06
C ILE A 683 -7.05 -0.27 5.26
N THR A 684 -5.88 -0.03 5.84
CA THR A 684 -5.47 -0.72 7.07
C THR A 684 -6.35 -0.34 8.28
N PRO A 685 -6.81 -1.32 9.10
CA PRO A 685 -7.70 -1.04 10.24
C PRO A 685 -7.04 -0.12 11.27
N ALA A 686 -5.73 -0.29 11.50
CA ALA A 686 -4.99 0.52 12.46
C ALA A 686 -5.05 2.03 12.12
N ARG A 687 -4.94 2.37 10.83
CA ARG A 687 -4.99 3.77 10.36
C ARG A 687 -6.40 4.33 10.43
N LEU A 688 -7.39 3.55 9.99
CA LEU A 688 -8.78 3.96 10.05
C LEU A 688 -9.21 4.20 11.49
N ASN A 689 -9.03 3.19 12.37
CA ASN A 689 -9.40 3.27 13.79
C ASN A 689 -8.74 4.45 14.50
N ARG A 690 -7.45 4.70 14.22
CA ARG A 690 -6.73 5.83 14.82
C ARG A 690 -7.35 7.17 14.42
N THR A 691 -7.65 7.36 13.14
CA THR A 691 -8.25 8.61 12.68
C THR A 691 -9.69 8.79 13.13
N LEU A 692 -10.51 7.73 13.10
CA LEU A 692 -11.90 7.79 13.56
C LEU A 692 -12.01 8.02 15.07
N SER A 693 -11.11 7.41 15.88
CA SER A 693 -11.07 7.63 17.33
C SER A 693 -10.89 9.10 17.68
N PHE A 694 -9.91 9.78 17.07
CA PHE A 694 -9.68 11.19 17.38
C PHE A 694 -10.81 12.08 16.84
N LEU A 695 -11.39 11.75 15.67
CA LEU A 695 -12.50 12.52 15.12
C LEU A 695 -13.74 12.41 16.01
N ASP A 696 -14.04 11.23 16.53
CA ASP A 696 -15.09 11.01 17.54
C ASP A 696 -14.83 11.84 18.79
N TYR A 697 -13.58 11.85 19.29
CA TYR A 697 -13.20 12.67 20.43
C TYR A 697 -13.37 14.18 20.16
N VAL A 698 -12.93 14.67 18.99
CA VAL A 698 -13.09 16.08 18.60
C VAL A 698 -14.56 16.44 18.49
N ASP A 699 -15.38 15.61 17.84
CA ASP A 699 -16.82 15.85 17.67
C ASP A 699 -17.53 15.95 19.04
N MET A 700 -17.20 15.05 19.98
CA MET A 700 -17.77 15.06 21.33
C MET A 700 -17.30 16.26 22.18
N THR A 701 -16.05 16.69 22.03
CA THR A 701 -15.45 17.73 22.88
C THR A 701 -15.64 19.15 22.34
N LEU A 702 -15.79 19.31 21.02
CA LEU A 702 -15.80 20.61 20.35
C LEU A 702 -17.16 21.33 20.40
N LYS A 703 -17.59 21.62 21.63
CA LYS A 703 -18.74 22.48 21.95
C LYS A 703 -18.50 23.93 21.48
N GLU A 704 -19.58 24.69 21.33
CA GLU A 704 -19.58 26.05 20.75
C GLU A 704 -18.50 26.99 21.32
N LYS A 705 -18.29 27.00 22.64
CA LYS A 705 -17.26 27.82 23.30
C LYS A 705 -15.83 27.43 22.88
N LYS A 706 -15.52 26.13 22.85
CA LYS A 706 -14.19 25.61 22.45
C LYS A 706 -13.95 25.80 20.96
N ARG A 707 -15.00 25.61 20.14
CA ARG A 707 -15.00 25.90 18.71
C ARG A 707 -14.67 27.37 18.43
N LYS A 708 -15.32 28.30 19.13
CA LYS A 708 -15.04 29.74 18.99
C LYS A 708 -13.58 30.06 19.30
N LYS A 709 -13.02 29.50 20.37
CA LYS A 709 -11.60 29.66 20.73
C LYS A 709 -10.65 29.14 19.65
N LEU A 710 -10.98 28.02 18.99
CA LEU A 710 -10.21 27.54 17.83
C LEU A 710 -10.32 28.47 16.62
N LEU A 711 -11.51 28.92 16.28
CA LEU A 711 -11.75 29.83 15.15
C LEU A 711 -11.07 31.19 15.36
N GLU A 712 -10.96 31.65 16.61
CA GLU A 712 -10.21 32.87 16.97
C GLU A 712 -8.70 32.66 16.84
N LYS A 713 -8.17 31.49 17.22
CA LYS A 713 -6.73 31.18 17.11
C LYS A 713 -6.28 30.92 15.68
N TYR A 714 -7.14 30.31 14.86
CA TYR A 714 -6.84 29.89 13.49
C TYR A 714 -7.79 30.57 12.49
N PRO A 715 -7.47 31.78 12.03
CA PRO A 715 -8.29 32.51 11.06
C PRO A 715 -8.56 31.71 9.77
N LEU A 716 -7.63 30.81 9.40
CA LEU A 716 -7.80 29.89 8.27
C LEU A 716 -9.08 29.03 8.40
N LEU A 717 -9.58 28.77 9.59
CA LEU A 717 -10.79 27.97 9.77
C LEU A 717 -12.08 28.81 9.66
N ASN A 718 -11.99 30.12 9.84
CA ASN A 718 -13.15 31.03 9.86
C ASN A 718 -13.51 31.57 8.47
N GLU A 719 -12.51 31.68 7.58
CA GLU A 719 -12.66 32.33 6.28
C GLU A 719 -12.84 31.35 5.10
N ASN A 720 -12.79 30.04 5.35
CA ASN A 720 -12.49 29.10 4.27
C ASN A 720 -13.66 28.21 3.85
N ASP A 721 -13.99 28.18 2.56
CA ASP A 721 -14.87 27.17 1.97
C ASP A 721 -14.08 25.99 1.43
N ILE A 722 -14.56 24.76 1.71
CA ILE A 722 -13.96 23.56 1.13
C ILE A 722 -14.71 23.22 -0.15
N THR A 723 -13.98 23.21 -1.26
CA THR A 723 -14.52 22.79 -2.56
C THR A 723 -13.79 21.53 -2.99
N SER A 724 -14.52 20.42 -3.12
CA SER A 724 -14.01 19.15 -3.64
C SER A 724 -14.15 19.06 -5.15
#